data_AF-A0A832HGP1-F1
#
_entry.id   AF-A0A832HGP1-F1
#
_cell.length_a   1.000
_cell.length_b   1.000
_cell.length_c   1.000
_cell.angle_alpha   90.00
_cell.angle_beta   90.00
_cell.angle_gamma   90.00
#
_symmetry.space_group_name_H-M   'P 1'
#
loop_
_entity.id
_entity.type
_entity.pdbx_description
1 polymer ?
#
loop_
_entity_poly.entity_id
_entity_poly.type
_entity_poly.pdbx_seq_one_letter_code
_entity_poly.pdbx_strand_id
1 'polypeptide(L)'
;MRRILTCLIAFSFAGRVLAANPPVAEVTKAWPHPNGLVVQVGAADTDFLTGLTADGGRMVHGLTLEPSERDSLRVGLHKAGVYPLASASTWHGAPRLPYADRLVNLLIVDRDVLGEKAPSEEECRRVVAPEGAILARSGGAWKVTAVPRPTAWDNWTHFEGRSDGNALSADREASGINTIQWFNNSRPARWAKRGPAGGWGGNIRVWGRYAVIDDVIGGGTNQKSVIDADHPLMNREDLFCADVNNGLVIWRKQRAKNTSEKRWAIAVGHGRCYTWLEHRQPMVAIDLATGEIRERFPGSEMKPYQATAGSKVQTRDGIRGDEYWVRVGEKTVLANGDGSLRAWSLDGKQLWTYNRPGALAGLPALDEARGVVYVMLAKDDPAPRHFYEPIHYGRWPDSETVIGFAAIDLATGKERWVNTELASRPSGMVHKDKPVTIGWGQLLVAGPHVIVMNTATIGGGNRVFVAAIDAATGKTVHFDPKLFAKGDDPKKVMWDGGLRCAAYRDGNVYIMGSAAYYLYDPVKGTQSLASTLGWNGRCVRPILTPDHLLTGQTAFLGKDHTGVMYASARSGCARSPVPGSGLILFGPHMCHCVTHLDGHFATSSRTVGKPIPDAQRRVTEKPSGIPVPGPTATIKDTLVTENWRWFTFTQPVIAKTTEQDGWSFRVDPSAHRIDATGPNKKSWSYLAESRIGVNIVVTADRVVVGSHDGWVHGLDRATGTLVWKYLLAPSHRLIVANNMLTSTWPVFGVADMGNGMVVASAGLHAEHEGGIRVAALRASDGNVDWLKTLTKPPSPIAAGKGPHGIVDRSVINGVPSFVDGKVRIESVEKHMGRVEFAPDEDEAAINKRLSSPAKLLLPKG
;
A
#
# COMPACT_ATOMS: atom_id res chain seq x y z
N MET A 1 -19.50 -65.46 55.75
CA MET A 1 -19.87 -65.71 54.34
C MET A 1 -19.82 -64.40 53.57
N ARG A 2 -19.41 -64.50 52.30
CA ARG A 2 -18.82 -63.44 51.44
C ARG A 2 -19.78 -62.28 51.15
N ARG A 3 -19.28 -61.03 51.23
CA ARG A 3 -19.84 -59.88 50.50
C ARG A 3 -19.03 -59.69 49.23
N ILE A 4 -19.74 -59.72 48.11
CA ILE A 4 -19.23 -59.62 46.74
C ILE A 4 -18.74 -58.19 46.50
N LEU A 5 -17.53 -58.11 45.95
CA LEU A 5 -16.87 -56.92 45.46
C LEU A 5 -17.47 -56.56 44.10
N THR A 6 -18.10 -55.38 43.98
CA THR A 6 -18.48 -54.82 42.67
C THR A 6 -17.63 -53.57 42.45
N CYS A 7 -16.56 -53.72 41.67
CA CYS A 7 -15.77 -52.61 41.14
C CYS A 7 -16.60 -51.89 40.07
N LEU A 8 -17.07 -50.67 40.37
CA LEU A 8 -17.50 -49.71 39.36
C LEU A 8 -16.26 -48.95 38.88
N ILE A 9 -15.74 -49.39 37.73
CA ILE A 9 -14.79 -48.62 36.92
C ILE A 9 -15.58 -47.43 36.34
N ALA A 10 -15.38 -46.24 36.89
CA ALA A 10 -15.82 -45.01 36.25
C ALA A 10 -14.88 -44.71 35.07
N PHE A 11 -15.29 -45.15 33.87
CA PHE A 11 -14.74 -44.64 32.62
C PHE A 11 -15.16 -43.17 32.46
N SER A 12 -14.25 -42.24 32.73
CA SER A 12 -14.33 -40.88 32.21
C SER A 12 -13.16 -40.65 31.26
N PHE A 13 -13.25 -41.26 30.09
CA PHE A 13 -12.49 -40.84 28.90
C PHE A 13 -13.49 -40.19 27.94
N ALA A 14 -13.86 -38.95 28.21
CA ALA A 14 -14.30 -38.05 27.16
C ALA A 14 -13.03 -37.63 26.39
N GLY A 15 -12.52 -38.52 25.54
CA GLY A 15 -11.42 -38.21 24.63
C GLY A 15 -11.86 -37.05 23.74
N ARG A 16 -11.30 -35.86 23.95
CA ARG A 16 -11.48 -34.72 23.05
C ARG A 16 -10.93 -35.12 21.68
N VAL A 17 -11.78 -35.08 20.65
CA VAL A 17 -11.35 -35.24 19.26
C VAL A 17 -10.70 -33.92 18.85
N LEU A 18 -9.37 -33.89 18.74
CA LEU A 18 -8.62 -32.75 18.21
C LEU A 18 -8.82 -32.68 16.69
N ALA A 19 -8.79 -31.48 16.11
CA ALA A 19 -8.82 -31.32 14.65
C ALA A 19 -7.68 -32.16 14.04
N ALA A 20 -7.99 -32.97 13.03
CA ALA A 20 -6.93 -33.69 12.35
C ALA A 20 -6.06 -32.68 11.60
N ASN A 21 -4.76 -32.93 11.57
CA ASN A 21 -3.88 -32.21 10.66
C ASN A 21 -3.98 -32.82 9.26
N PRO A 22 -4.11 -32.03 8.20
CA PRO A 22 -3.99 -32.55 6.86
C PRO A 22 -2.57 -33.08 6.63
N PRO A 23 -2.41 -34.14 5.81
CA PRO A 23 -1.09 -34.55 5.34
C PRO A 23 -0.36 -33.40 4.65
N VAL A 24 0.97 -33.32 4.81
CA VAL A 24 1.81 -32.29 4.17
C VAL A 24 1.62 -32.23 2.65
N ALA A 25 1.37 -33.39 2.02
CA ALA A 25 1.08 -33.47 0.59
C ALA A 25 -0.21 -32.72 0.20
N GLU A 26 -1.27 -32.80 1.01
CA GLU A 26 -2.52 -32.06 0.76
C GLU A 26 -2.33 -30.56 1.01
N VAL A 27 -1.54 -30.18 2.02
CA VAL A 27 -1.17 -28.77 2.23
C VAL A 27 -0.40 -28.22 1.03
N THR A 28 0.60 -28.96 0.55
CA THR A 28 1.43 -28.56 -0.60
C THR A 28 0.61 -28.48 -1.88
N LYS A 29 -0.33 -29.40 -2.08
CA LYS A 29 -1.27 -29.39 -3.20
C LYS A 29 -2.24 -28.21 -3.13
N ALA A 30 -2.75 -27.90 -1.94
CA ALA A 30 -3.64 -26.77 -1.72
C ALA A 30 -2.90 -25.43 -1.90
N TRP A 31 -1.65 -25.36 -1.48
CA TRP A 31 -0.84 -24.16 -1.50
C TRP A 31 0.65 -24.47 -1.77
N PRO A 32 1.04 -24.54 -3.05
CA PRO A 32 2.41 -24.88 -3.42
C PRO A 32 3.39 -23.71 -3.24
N HIS A 33 2.90 -22.52 -2.91
CA HIS A 33 3.74 -21.34 -2.73
C HIS A 33 4.45 -21.38 -1.37
N PRO A 34 5.74 -21.01 -1.31
CA PRO A 34 6.51 -20.98 -0.05
C PRO A 34 6.12 -19.81 0.86
N ASN A 35 5.23 -18.93 0.39
CA ASN A 35 4.91 -17.64 1.02
C ASN A 35 3.40 -17.46 1.21
N GLY A 36 3.02 -16.60 2.16
CA GLY A 36 1.63 -16.18 2.38
C GLY A 36 1.11 -16.43 3.80
N LEU A 37 -0.16 -16.09 4.02
CA LEU A 37 -0.86 -16.31 5.28
C LEU A 37 -1.62 -17.65 5.26
N VAL A 38 -1.22 -18.57 6.13
CA VAL A 38 -1.89 -19.86 6.36
C VAL A 38 -2.61 -19.83 7.70
N VAL A 39 -3.89 -20.22 7.70
CA VAL A 39 -4.72 -20.25 8.91
C VAL A 39 -5.26 -21.66 9.14
N GLN A 40 -5.18 -22.15 10.38
CA GLN A 40 -5.87 -23.36 10.80
C GLN A 40 -6.94 -23.02 11.84
N VAL A 41 -8.20 -23.40 11.56
CA VAL A 41 -9.31 -23.28 12.50
C VAL A 41 -9.40 -24.55 13.35
N GLY A 42 -9.52 -24.39 14.67
CA GLY A 42 -9.47 -25.50 15.62
C GLY A 42 -8.04 -26.02 15.85
N ALA A 43 -7.04 -25.16 15.73
CA ALA A 43 -5.64 -25.54 15.89
C ALA A 43 -5.36 -26.10 17.29
N ALA A 44 -4.60 -27.19 17.37
CA ALA A 44 -4.24 -27.84 18.63
C ALA A 44 -2.82 -28.46 18.65
N ASP A 45 -2.12 -28.50 17.51
CA ASP A 45 -0.82 -29.14 17.37
C ASP A 45 0.28 -28.11 17.10
N THR A 46 1.24 -28.00 18.02
CA THR A 46 2.38 -27.07 17.90
C THR A 46 3.35 -27.48 16.78
N ASP A 47 3.60 -28.77 16.61
CA ASP A 47 4.58 -29.28 15.66
C ASP A 47 4.08 -29.09 14.23
N PHE A 48 2.78 -29.29 14.02
CA PHE A 48 2.15 -29.00 12.73
C PHE A 48 2.25 -27.52 12.35
N LEU A 49 1.87 -26.60 13.25
CA LEU A 49 1.99 -25.15 12.98
C LEU A 49 3.45 -24.73 12.75
N THR A 50 4.39 -25.31 13.51
CA THR A 50 5.83 -25.08 13.34
C THR A 50 6.31 -25.56 11.96
N GLY A 51 5.92 -26.77 11.54
CA GLY A 51 6.29 -27.35 10.24
C GLY A 51 5.83 -26.51 9.04
N LEU A 52 4.68 -25.84 9.16
CA LEU A 52 4.19 -24.93 8.11
C LEU A 52 5.10 -23.71 7.89
N THR A 53 5.92 -23.33 8.87
CA THR A 53 6.85 -22.20 8.79
C THR A 53 8.24 -22.56 8.24
N ALA A 54 8.50 -23.84 7.93
CA ALA A 54 9.84 -24.33 7.61
C ALA A 54 10.54 -23.57 6.47
N ASP A 55 9.78 -23.10 5.48
CA ASP A 55 10.28 -22.33 4.33
C ASP A 55 10.62 -20.86 4.66
N GLY A 56 10.27 -20.39 5.86
CA GLY A 56 10.53 -19.02 6.35
C GLY A 56 9.69 -17.90 5.71
N GLY A 57 8.93 -18.22 4.66
CA GLY A 57 8.06 -17.29 3.93
C GLY A 57 6.58 -17.36 4.31
N ARG A 58 6.14 -18.39 5.03
CA ARG A 58 4.74 -18.55 5.47
C ARG A 58 4.54 -17.98 6.87
N MET A 59 3.58 -17.06 6.98
CA MET A 59 3.03 -16.64 8.27
C MET A 59 1.87 -17.57 8.62
N VAL A 60 1.86 -18.10 9.84
CA VAL A 60 0.91 -19.14 10.27
C VAL A 60 0.10 -18.65 11.46
N HIS A 61 -1.21 -18.83 11.43
CA HIS A 61 -2.09 -18.48 12.56
C HIS A 61 -3.05 -19.63 12.90
N GLY A 62 -2.96 -20.11 14.14
CA GLY A 62 -3.89 -21.08 14.70
C GLY A 62 -5.04 -20.40 15.45
N LEU A 63 -6.27 -20.69 15.10
CA LEU A 63 -7.45 -20.30 15.88
C LEU A 63 -7.88 -21.46 16.78
N THR A 64 -7.82 -21.27 18.10
CA THR A 64 -8.26 -22.27 19.08
C THR A 64 -9.69 -21.99 19.54
N LEU A 65 -10.36 -23.00 20.09
CA LEU A 65 -11.70 -22.82 20.66
C LEU A 65 -11.62 -22.30 22.09
N GLU A 66 -10.59 -22.72 22.85
CA GLU A 66 -10.43 -22.37 24.26
C GLU A 66 -9.14 -21.56 24.51
N PRO A 67 -9.15 -20.63 25.49
CA PRO A 67 -7.96 -19.87 25.90
C PRO A 67 -6.79 -20.75 26.37
N SER A 68 -7.06 -21.86 27.06
CA SER A 68 -6.01 -22.77 27.56
C SER A 68 -5.27 -23.50 26.43
N GLU A 69 -5.95 -23.79 25.32
CA GLU A 69 -5.36 -24.37 24.11
C GLU A 69 -4.46 -23.36 23.40
N ARG A 70 -4.94 -22.11 23.26
CA ARG A 70 -4.15 -20.98 22.73
C ARG A 70 -2.86 -20.83 23.53
N ASP A 71 -2.97 -20.78 24.84
CA ASP A 71 -1.84 -20.54 25.72
C ASP A 71 -0.82 -21.70 25.64
N SER A 72 -1.30 -22.95 25.59
CA SER A 72 -0.46 -24.14 25.41
C SER A 72 0.30 -24.11 24.08
N LEU A 73 -0.40 -23.78 22.98
CA LEU A 73 0.22 -23.61 21.67
C LEU A 73 1.27 -22.50 21.69
N ARG A 74 0.98 -21.34 22.30
CA ARG A 74 1.95 -20.23 22.38
C ARG A 74 3.22 -20.61 23.11
N VAL A 75 3.12 -21.31 24.24
CA VAL A 75 4.30 -21.83 24.96
C VAL A 75 5.13 -22.72 24.05
N GLY A 76 4.49 -23.64 23.32
CA GLY A 76 5.14 -24.51 22.35
C GLY A 76 5.84 -23.74 21.22
N LEU A 77 5.15 -22.80 20.59
CA LEU A 77 5.66 -21.98 19.48
C LEU A 77 6.82 -21.07 19.90
N HIS A 78 6.78 -20.52 21.12
CA HIS A 78 7.91 -19.79 21.70
C HIS A 78 9.12 -20.70 21.93
N LYS A 79 8.91 -21.89 22.48
CA LYS A 79 9.97 -22.89 22.71
C LYS A 79 10.60 -23.35 21.39
N ALA A 80 9.81 -23.48 20.33
CA ALA A 80 10.26 -23.82 18.98
C ALA A 80 10.95 -22.64 18.26
N GLY A 81 10.89 -21.42 18.80
CA GLY A 81 11.52 -20.23 18.21
C GLY A 81 10.87 -19.73 16.93
N VAL A 82 9.62 -20.12 16.68
CA VAL A 82 8.85 -19.69 15.50
C VAL A 82 7.80 -18.63 15.83
N TYR A 83 7.58 -18.28 17.09
CA TYR A 83 6.69 -17.18 17.46
C TYR A 83 7.35 -15.81 17.22
N PRO A 84 6.65 -14.79 16.68
CA PRO A 84 5.25 -14.78 16.21
C PRO A 84 5.05 -15.14 14.72
N LEU A 85 6.04 -15.72 14.02
CA LEU A 85 5.85 -16.17 12.62
C LEU A 85 4.77 -17.25 12.51
N ALA A 86 4.75 -18.17 13.47
CA ALA A 86 3.57 -18.92 13.86
C ALA A 86 3.00 -18.34 15.16
N SER A 87 1.70 -18.07 15.17
CA SER A 87 0.99 -17.53 16.33
C SER A 87 -0.33 -18.26 16.54
N ALA A 88 -0.95 -18.08 17.70
CA ALA A 88 -2.26 -18.64 18.01
C ALA A 88 -3.14 -17.62 18.74
N SER A 89 -4.45 -17.65 18.52
CA SER A 89 -5.46 -16.79 19.16
C SER A 89 -6.73 -17.58 19.48
N THR A 90 -7.49 -17.13 20.48
CA THR A 90 -8.80 -17.71 20.76
C THR A 90 -9.82 -17.19 19.74
N TRP A 91 -10.67 -18.09 19.22
CA TRP A 91 -11.72 -17.75 18.29
C TRP A 91 -13.00 -17.28 19.00
N HIS A 92 -13.04 -15.99 19.35
CA HIS A 92 -14.14 -15.41 20.13
C HIS A 92 -15.47 -15.23 19.37
N GLY A 93 -15.46 -15.33 18.04
CA GLY A 93 -16.58 -14.91 17.17
C GLY A 93 -17.23 -16.01 16.34
N ALA A 94 -17.11 -17.29 16.73
CA ALA A 94 -17.61 -18.42 15.96
C ALA A 94 -19.12 -18.28 15.59
N PRO A 95 -19.53 -18.65 14.36
CA PRO A 95 -18.73 -19.22 13.28
C PRO A 95 -18.05 -18.16 12.36
N ARG A 96 -18.01 -16.88 12.74
CA ARG A 96 -17.37 -15.81 11.96
C ARG A 96 -15.87 -15.69 12.27
N LEU A 97 -15.03 -15.75 11.25
CA LEU A 97 -13.58 -15.67 11.35
C LEU A 97 -13.12 -14.21 11.51
N PRO A 98 -12.09 -13.96 12.34
CA PRO A 98 -11.68 -12.61 12.73
C PRO A 98 -10.78 -11.93 11.68
N TYR A 99 -10.87 -12.26 10.39
CA TYR A 99 -10.01 -11.68 9.36
C TYR A 99 -10.76 -10.68 8.48
N ALA A 100 -10.01 -9.69 7.99
CA ALA A 100 -10.43 -8.93 6.84
C ALA A 100 -10.79 -9.84 5.66
N ASP A 101 -11.70 -9.37 4.82
CA ASP A 101 -12.05 -10.08 3.59
C ASP A 101 -10.80 -10.33 2.75
N ARG A 102 -10.71 -11.52 2.16
CA ARG A 102 -9.69 -11.91 1.19
C ARG A 102 -8.25 -11.82 1.69
N LEU A 103 -8.01 -11.95 2.99
CA LEU A 103 -6.66 -11.82 3.58
C LEU A 103 -5.86 -13.14 3.54
N VAL A 104 -6.52 -14.28 3.73
CA VAL A 104 -5.90 -15.59 3.98
C VAL A 104 -5.57 -16.27 2.67
N ASN A 105 -4.35 -16.78 2.51
CA ASN A 105 -3.99 -17.51 1.29
C ASN A 105 -4.42 -18.98 1.32
N LEU A 106 -4.23 -19.65 2.46
CA LEU A 106 -4.69 -21.02 2.69
C LEU A 106 -5.46 -21.10 4.01
N LEU A 107 -6.73 -21.51 3.96
CA LEU A 107 -7.54 -21.79 5.14
C LEU A 107 -7.70 -23.30 5.33
N ILE A 108 -7.30 -23.82 6.48
CA ILE A 108 -7.43 -25.21 6.88
C ILE A 108 -8.58 -25.31 7.89
N VAL A 109 -9.57 -26.16 7.61
CA VAL A 109 -10.76 -26.32 8.45
C VAL A 109 -11.18 -27.79 8.54
N ASP A 110 -11.16 -28.37 9.74
CA ASP A 110 -11.72 -29.70 9.98
C ASP A 110 -13.19 -29.56 10.37
N ARG A 111 -14.11 -29.73 9.40
CA ARG A 111 -15.55 -29.59 9.66
C ARG A 111 -16.10 -30.76 10.47
N ASP A 112 -15.45 -31.93 10.42
CA ASP A 112 -15.88 -33.11 11.17
C ASP A 112 -15.70 -32.90 12.69
N VAL A 113 -14.63 -32.20 13.08
CA VAL A 113 -14.35 -31.88 14.50
C VAL A 113 -15.08 -30.63 14.96
N LEU A 114 -15.13 -29.59 14.12
CA LEU A 114 -15.74 -28.31 14.50
C LEU A 114 -17.28 -28.39 14.58
N GLY A 115 -17.91 -29.29 13.83
CA GLY A 115 -19.36 -29.45 13.80
C GLY A 115 -20.08 -28.13 13.50
N GLU A 116 -21.09 -27.78 14.30
CA GLU A 116 -21.86 -26.53 14.17
C GLU A 116 -21.02 -25.26 14.38
N LYS A 117 -19.87 -25.36 15.06
CA LYS A 117 -18.96 -24.23 15.24
C LYS A 117 -18.16 -23.93 13.96
N ALA A 118 -18.14 -24.82 12.97
CA ALA A 118 -17.36 -24.62 11.75
C ALA A 118 -17.82 -23.36 10.99
N PRO A 119 -16.89 -22.57 10.41
CA PRO A 119 -17.27 -21.46 9.55
C PRO A 119 -18.04 -21.97 8.33
N SER A 120 -19.06 -21.22 7.88
CA SER A 120 -19.80 -21.57 6.67
C SER A 120 -18.89 -21.53 5.43
N GLU A 121 -19.30 -22.17 4.34
CA GLU A 121 -18.56 -22.09 3.07
C GLU A 121 -18.44 -20.64 2.56
N GLU A 122 -19.48 -19.83 2.74
CA GLU A 122 -19.47 -18.40 2.42
C GLU A 122 -18.43 -17.65 3.26
N GLU A 123 -18.37 -17.93 4.55
CA GLU A 123 -17.41 -17.30 5.46
C GLU A 123 -15.96 -17.69 5.13
N CYS A 124 -15.72 -18.97 4.80
CA CYS A 124 -14.42 -19.42 4.31
C CYS A 124 -14.01 -18.67 3.02
N ARG A 125 -14.94 -18.52 2.07
CA ARG A 125 -14.70 -17.76 0.83
C ARG A 125 -14.52 -16.27 1.05
N ARG A 126 -15.15 -15.70 2.08
CA ARG A 126 -15.00 -14.29 2.46
C ARG A 126 -13.57 -14.00 2.88
N VAL A 127 -12.95 -14.84 3.72
CA VAL A 127 -11.61 -14.58 4.26
C VAL A 127 -10.48 -15.03 3.35
N VAL A 128 -10.70 -16.02 2.49
CA VAL A 128 -9.66 -16.52 1.59
C VAL A 128 -9.48 -15.58 0.40
N ALA A 129 -8.24 -15.16 0.16
CA ALA A 129 -7.82 -14.34 -0.96
C ALA A 129 -8.18 -15.04 -2.29
N PRO A 130 -8.59 -14.31 -3.32
CA PRO A 130 -8.71 -14.88 -4.66
C PRO A 130 -7.37 -15.44 -5.13
N GLU A 131 -7.42 -16.53 -5.89
CA GLU A 131 -6.27 -17.38 -6.21
C GLU A 131 -5.68 -18.13 -4.98
N GLY A 132 -6.33 -18.04 -3.82
CA GLY A 132 -6.10 -18.82 -2.61
C GLY A 132 -6.90 -20.14 -2.57
N ALA A 133 -6.76 -20.88 -1.47
CA ALA A 133 -7.42 -22.18 -1.31
C ALA A 133 -8.03 -22.39 0.08
N ILE A 134 -9.11 -23.17 0.11
CA ILE A 134 -9.72 -23.74 1.32
C ILE A 134 -9.41 -25.24 1.31
N LEU A 135 -8.75 -25.73 2.35
CA LEU A 135 -8.50 -27.15 2.60
C LEU A 135 -9.42 -27.59 3.74
N ALA A 136 -10.54 -28.22 3.37
CA ALA A 136 -11.59 -28.61 4.31
C ALA A 136 -11.65 -30.13 4.47
N ARG A 137 -11.81 -30.62 5.70
CA ARG A 137 -12.14 -32.01 5.97
C ARG A 137 -13.64 -32.17 6.17
N SER A 138 -14.25 -33.14 5.50
CA SER A 138 -15.64 -33.53 5.70
C SER A 138 -15.84 -35.00 5.36
N GLY A 139 -16.58 -35.74 6.19
CA GLY A 139 -16.78 -37.17 5.99
C GLY A 139 -15.46 -37.95 6.05
N GLY A 140 -14.51 -37.48 6.85
CA GLY A 140 -13.19 -38.09 7.04
C GLY A 140 -12.14 -37.72 5.99
N ALA A 141 -12.53 -37.09 4.88
CA ALA A 141 -11.65 -36.80 3.75
C ALA A 141 -11.32 -35.30 3.61
N TRP A 142 -10.08 -34.99 3.23
CA TRP A 142 -9.63 -33.64 2.92
C TRP A 142 -9.92 -33.28 1.46
N LYS A 143 -10.44 -32.08 1.24
CA LYS A 143 -10.74 -31.53 -0.08
C LYS A 143 -10.20 -30.12 -0.22
N VAL A 144 -9.51 -29.89 -1.34
CA VAL A 144 -9.05 -28.56 -1.75
C VAL A 144 -10.13 -27.89 -2.60
N THR A 145 -10.45 -26.65 -2.26
CA THR A 145 -11.33 -25.77 -3.03
C THR A 145 -10.60 -24.46 -3.31
N ALA A 146 -10.28 -24.21 -4.58
CA ALA A 146 -9.68 -22.94 -4.99
C ALA A 146 -10.72 -21.81 -4.99
N VAL A 147 -10.30 -20.60 -4.58
CA VAL A 147 -11.12 -19.39 -4.66
C VAL A 147 -10.78 -18.66 -5.96
N PRO A 148 -11.74 -18.53 -6.91
CA PRO A 148 -11.45 -17.95 -8.21
C PRO A 148 -11.20 -16.45 -8.12
N ARG A 149 -10.35 -15.94 -9.03
CA ARG A 149 -10.21 -14.51 -9.28
C ARG A 149 -11.52 -13.94 -9.84
N PRO A 150 -12.10 -12.88 -9.25
CA PRO A 150 -13.24 -12.19 -9.84
C PRO A 150 -12.94 -11.66 -11.24
N THR A 151 -13.89 -11.81 -12.16
CA THR A 151 -13.75 -11.37 -13.57
C THR A 151 -13.81 -9.85 -13.74
N ALA A 152 -14.37 -9.13 -12.75
CA ALA A 152 -14.47 -7.67 -12.76
C ALA A 152 -13.18 -6.95 -12.32
N TRP A 153 -12.13 -7.71 -12.02
CA TRP A 153 -10.83 -7.18 -11.59
C TRP A 153 -9.91 -6.97 -12.77
N ASP A 154 -9.11 -5.92 -12.68
CA ASP A 154 -8.08 -5.62 -13.67
C ASP A 154 -6.68 -5.71 -13.05
N ASN A 155 -5.68 -5.76 -13.92
CA ASN A 155 -4.28 -5.64 -13.57
C ASN A 155 -3.80 -4.19 -13.77
N TRP A 156 -2.63 -3.87 -13.24
CA TRP A 156 -1.94 -2.60 -13.47
C TRP A 156 -0.52 -2.88 -13.95
N THR A 157 -0.38 -3.13 -15.25
CA THR A 157 0.79 -3.77 -15.84
C THR A 157 1.95 -2.82 -16.10
N HIS A 158 1.67 -1.54 -16.30
CA HIS A 158 2.65 -0.50 -16.67
C HIS A 158 2.53 0.73 -15.78
N PHE A 159 3.42 1.72 -15.95
CA PHE A 159 3.33 2.98 -15.21
C PHE A 159 1.98 3.67 -15.41
N GLU A 160 1.51 3.60 -16.65
CA GLU A 160 0.24 4.13 -17.07
C GLU A 160 -0.95 3.26 -16.69
N GLY A 161 -0.70 2.02 -16.27
CA GLY A 161 -1.72 1.00 -16.06
C GLY A 161 -1.75 -0.01 -17.20
N ARG A 162 -1.78 0.45 -18.45
CA ARG A 162 -1.79 -0.38 -19.65
C ARG A 162 -0.62 -0.05 -20.58
N SER A 163 -0.37 -0.94 -21.54
CA SER A 163 0.71 -0.81 -22.52
C SER A 163 0.44 0.28 -23.57
N ASP A 164 -0.81 0.73 -23.70
CA ASP A 164 -1.32 1.69 -24.67
C ASP A 164 -1.11 3.17 -24.26
N GLY A 165 -0.46 3.40 -23.13
CA GLY A 165 -0.21 4.75 -22.58
C GLY A 165 -1.42 5.37 -21.87
N ASN A 166 -2.57 4.69 -21.83
CA ASN A 166 -3.81 5.23 -21.25
C ASN A 166 -3.93 4.87 -19.76
N ALA A 167 -4.34 5.87 -18.95
CA ALA A 167 -4.52 5.78 -17.50
C ALA A 167 -5.81 5.06 -17.06
N LEU A 168 -6.14 3.93 -17.69
CA LEU A 168 -7.45 3.30 -17.54
C LEU A 168 -7.34 1.91 -16.93
N SER A 169 -8.03 1.71 -15.82
CA SER A 169 -8.30 0.40 -15.25
C SER A 169 -9.74 -0.01 -15.56
N ALA A 170 -9.95 -1.28 -15.87
CA ALA A 170 -11.27 -1.89 -15.99
C ALA A 170 -11.80 -2.39 -14.64
N ASP A 171 -11.05 -2.21 -13.55
CA ASP A 171 -11.42 -2.69 -12.22
C ASP A 171 -12.64 -1.94 -11.68
N ARG A 172 -13.70 -2.67 -11.36
CA ARG A 172 -14.94 -2.11 -10.81
C ARG A 172 -15.00 -2.11 -9.29
N GLU A 173 -14.18 -2.92 -8.63
CA GLU A 173 -14.18 -3.04 -7.16
C GLU A 173 -13.20 -2.05 -6.51
N ALA A 174 -12.17 -1.60 -7.24
CA ALA A 174 -11.25 -0.54 -6.84
C ALA A 174 -11.89 0.88 -6.93
N SER A 175 -12.98 1.09 -6.18
CA SER A 175 -13.89 2.24 -6.34
C SER A 175 -13.92 3.23 -5.17
N GLY A 176 -13.19 2.98 -4.07
CA GLY A 176 -13.17 3.86 -2.91
C GLY A 176 -12.32 3.33 -1.76
N ILE A 177 -12.33 4.06 -0.65
CA ILE A 177 -11.54 3.77 0.55
C ILE A 177 -12.48 3.61 1.74
N ASN A 178 -12.93 2.38 1.99
CA ASN A 178 -13.77 2.07 3.14
C ASN A 178 -12.96 1.43 4.28
N THR A 179 -11.97 0.60 3.92
CA THR A 179 -11.11 -0.09 4.89
C THR A 179 -9.68 -0.20 4.39
N ILE A 180 -8.76 -0.30 5.33
CA ILE A 180 -7.39 -0.73 5.12
C ILE A 180 -7.40 -2.26 5.01
N GLN A 181 -6.77 -2.76 3.96
CA GLN A 181 -6.60 -4.19 3.71
C GLN A 181 -5.32 -4.71 4.38
N TRP A 182 -4.20 -3.99 4.17
CA TRP A 182 -2.92 -4.23 4.82
C TRP A 182 -2.06 -2.97 4.72
N PHE A 183 -1.02 -2.87 5.55
CA PHE A 183 -0.01 -1.82 5.42
C PHE A 183 1.39 -2.27 5.87
N ASN A 184 2.41 -1.61 5.35
CA ASN A 184 3.81 -1.73 5.73
C ASN A 184 4.41 -0.33 5.82
N ASN A 185 4.54 0.12 7.06
CA ASN A 185 5.15 1.38 7.46
C ASN A 185 6.46 1.13 8.25
N SER A 186 7.14 0.03 7.96
CA SER A 186 8.43 -0.29 8.58
C SER A 186 9.44 0.79 8.27
N ARG A 187 10.45 0.96 9.11
CA ARG A 187 11.45 2.02 8.94
C ARG A 187 12.09 2.04 7.55
N PRO A 188 12.47 0.92 6.92
CA PRO A 188 12.95 0.99 5.54
C PRO A 188 11.88 1.48 4.56
N ALA A 189 10.64 0.97 4.66
CA ALA A 189 9.53 1.35 3.77
C ALA A 189 9.10 2.82 3.96
N ARG A 190 9.10 3.30 5.20
CA ARG A 190 8.75 4.67 5.55
C ARG A 190 9.88 5.64 5.23
N TRP A 191 11.14 5.21 5.18
CA TRP A 191 12.28 6.05 4.81
C TRP A 191 12.81 5.72 3.40
N ALA A 192 12.02 5.01 2.59
CA ALA A 192 12.20 4.92 1.13
C ALA A 192 11.88 6.28 0.44
N LYS A 193 12.27 7.36 1.10
CA LYS A 193 11.80 8.75 1.01
C LYS A 193 13.01 9.62 0.63
N ARG A 194 13.37 9.70 -0.66
CA ARG A 194 14.29 10.75 -1.14
C ARG A 194 13.53 11.93 -1.74
N GLY A 195 13.66 13.08 -1.06
CA GLY A 195 13.53 14.47 -1.55
C GLY A 195 12.14 14.99 -1.96
N PRO A 196 11.78 16.25 -1.64
CA PRO A 196 10.63 16.97 -2.22
C PRO A 196 10.83 17.29 -3.72
N ALA A 197 11.76 16.58 -4.37
CA ALA A 197 12.31 16.84 -5.68
C ALA A 197 11.96 15.70 -6.69
N GLY A 198 10.80 15.05 -6.48
CA GLY A 198 10.25 14.13 -7.47
C GLY A 198 10.55 12.65 -7.25
N GLY A 199 10.65 12.20 -5.98
CA GLY A 199 10.32 10.84 -5.58
C GLY A 199 11.06 9.73 -6.31
N TRP A 200 12.18 9.33 -5.73
CA TRP A 200 12.91 8.12 -6.08
C TRP A 200 12.35 6.95 -5.22
N GLY A 201 11.66 5.94 -5.80
CA GLY A 201 11.00 4.81 -5.09
C GLY A 201 9.48 4.62 -5.35
N GLY A 202 8.78 3.73 -4.67
CA GLY A 202 7.32 3.49 -4.69
C GLY A 202 6.59 3.33 -6.04
N ASN A 203 7.21 2.75 -7.08
CA ASN A 203 6.50 2.41 -8.33
C ASN A 203 5.79 1.06 -8.19
N ILE A 204 4.45 1.04 -8.31
CA ILE A 204 3.65 -0.18 -8.11
C ILE A 204 3.15 -0.72 -9.45
N ARG A 205 3.23 -2.04 -9.63
CA ARG A 205 2.58 -2.82 -10.69
C ARG A 205 1.82 -3.99 -10.09
N VAL A 206 0.68 -4.32 -10.67
CA VAL A 206 -0.19 -5.41 -10.18
C VAL A 206 -0.45 -6.40 -11.31
N TRP A 207 -0.20 -7.68 -11.05
CA TRP A 207 -0.59 -8.79 -11.91
C TRP A 207 -1.10 -9.95 -11.06
N GLY A 208 -2.37 -10.34 -11.22
CA GLY A 208 -2.91 -11.43 -10.40
C GLY A 208 -2.89 -11.06 -8.92
N ARG A 209 -2.44 -11.96 -8.07
CA ARG A 209 -2.14 -11.68 -6.65
C ARG A 209 -0.81 -10.97 -6.37
N TYR A 210 -0.04 -10.56 -7.38
CA TYR A 210 1.32 -10.04 -7.19
C TYR A 210 1.38 -8.53 -7.35
N ALA A 211 1.97 -7.85 -6.38
CA ALA A 211 2.31 -6.43 -6.43
C ALA A 211 3.84 -6.26 -6.48
N VAL A 212 4.37 -5.76 -7.60
CA VAL A 212 5.80 -5.44 -7.75
C VAL A 212 6.03 -3.98 -7.41
N ILE A 213 7.01 -3.73 -6.54
CA ILE A 213 7.28 -2.43 -5.95
C ILE A 213 8.79 -2.15 -6.01
N ASP A 214 9.16 -0.97 -6.50
CA ASP A 214 10.53 -0.46 -6.57
C ASP A 214 10.75 0.55 -5.43
N ASP A 215 11.65 0.28 -4.50
CA ASP A 215 11.92 1.07 -3.30
C ASP A 215 13.34 1.62 -3.28
N VAL A 216 13.48 2.89 -2.91
CA VAL A 216 14.79 3.54 -2.78
C VAL A 216 14.97 3.99 -1.35
N ILE A 217 15.69 3.18 -0.59
CA ILE A 217 15.98 3.43 0.81
C ILE A 217 17.20 4.34 0.87
N GLY A 218 16.95 5.62 1.14
CA GLY A 218 18.00 6.62 1.34
C GLY A 218 18.33 6.76 2.83
N GLY A 219 19.56 6.44 3.22
CA GLY A 219 20.11 6.66 4.57
C GLY A 219 20.32 8.14 4.91
N GLY A 220 19.23 8.92 4.92
CA GLY A 220 19.09 10.29 5.42
C GLY A 220 20.36 11.12 5.56
N THR A 221 20.80 11.81 4.52
CA THR A 221 21.85 12.84 4.68
C THR A 221 21.29 14.17 5.22
N ASN A 222 19.98 14.46 5.07
CA ASN A 222 19.38 15.76 5.41
C ASN A 222 18.15 15.72 6.33
N GLN A 223 17.69 14.54 6.75
CA GLN A 223 16.61 14.38 7.73
C GLN A 223 17.09 13.40 8.80
N LYS A 224 17.80 13.90 9.81
CA LYS A 224 18.06 13.14 11.03
C LYS A 224 16.82 13.26 11.89
N SER A 225 15.93 12.27 11.86
CA SER A 225 15.00 12.09 12.97
C SER A 225 15.80 11.69 14.22
N VAL A 226 15.25 11.90 15.41
CA VAL A 226 15.87 11.43 16.68
C VAL A 226 16.12 9.91 16.64
N ILE A 227 15.36 9.18 15.83
CA ILE A 227 15.46 7.74 15.60
C ILE A 227 16.69 7.38 14.72
N ASP A 228 17.21 8.31 13.92
CA ASP A 228 18.33 8.12 12.98
C ASP A 228 19.72 8.21 13.59
N ALA A 229 19.85 8.69 14.83
CA ALA A 229 21.15 8.81 15.50
C ALA A 229 21.74 7.43 15.89
N ASP A 230 20.89 6.48 16.31
CA ASP A 230 21.35 5.22 16.91
C ASP A 230 21.37 4.03 15.93
N HIS A 231 20.69 4.15 14.79
CA HIS A 231 20.50 3.05 13.83
C HIS A 231 20.44 3.55 12.37
N PRO A 232 21.57 3.81 11.70
CA PRO A 232 21.59 4.33 10.34
C PRO A 232 21.05 3.30 9.33
N LEU A 233 20.16 3.74 8.42
CA LEU A 233 19.72 2.93 7.28
C LEU A 233 20.81 2.89 6.20
N MET A 234 21.14 1.70 5.71
CA MET A 234 22.02 1.55 4.55
C MET A 234 21.30 2.02 3.28
N ASN A 235 22.00 2.82 2.46
CA ASN A 235 21.49 3.20 1.15
C ASN A 235 21.35 1.95 0.26
N ARG A 236 20.14 1.65 -0.20
CA ARG A 236 19.89 0.58 -1.18
C ARG A 236 18.68 0.85 -2.05
N GLU A 237 18.65 0.22 -3.20
CA GLU A 237 17.55 0.28 -4.16
C GLU A 237 17.03 -1.15 -4.32
N ASP A 238 15.80 -1.39 -3.91
CA ASP A 238 15.18 -2.71 -3.84
C ASP A 238 14.04 -2.81 -4.85
N LEU A 239 13.95 -3.93 -5.53
CA LEU A 239 12.73 -4.40 -6.19
C LEU A 239 12.17 -5.55 -5.39
N PHE A 240 10.92 -5.46 -4.96
CA PHE A 240 10.28 -6.57 -4.27
C PHE A 240 8.92 -6.88 -4.87
N CYS A 241 8.50 -8.13 -4.68
CA CYS A 241 7.16 -8.59 -4.97
C CYS A 241 6.47 -8.93 -3.66
N ALA A 242 5.21 -8.52 -3.52
CA ALA A 242 4.37 -8.83 -2.37
C ALA A 242 3.01 -9.39 -2.84
N ASP A 243 2.33 -10.12 -1.96
CA ASP A 243 0.93 -10.49 -2.19
C ASP A 243 0.05 -9.24 -2.10
N VAL A 244 -0.79 -9.00 -3.11
CA VAL A 244 -1.65 -7.82 -3.22
C VAL A 244 -2.72 -7.74 -2.13
N ASN A 245 -3.14 -8.88 -1.55
CA ASN A 245 -4.25 -8.94 -0.60
C ASN A 245 -3.81 -8.89 0.86
N ASN A 246 -2.55 -9.22 1.17
CA ASN A 246 -2.04 -9.18 2.54
C ASN A 246 -0.67 -8.51 2.70
N GLY A 247 -0.02 -8.07 1.61
CA GLY A 247 1.21 -7.30 1.65
C GLY A 247 2.45 -8.08 2.08
N LEU A 248 2.35 -9.41 2.30
CA LEU A 248 3.51 -10.23 2.65
C LEU A 248 4.48 -10.31 1.49
N VAL A 249 5.76 -10.05 1.78
CA VAL A 249 6.83 -10.06 0.78
C VAL A 249 7.09 -11.49 0.32
N ILE A 250 7.13 -11.67 -1.00
CA ILE A 250 7.37 -12.94 -1.68
C ILE A 250 8.86 -13.08 -2.00
N TRP A 251 9.46 -12.05 -2.60
CA TRP A 251 10.89 -11.97 -2.86
C TRP A 251 11.35 -10.52 -2.91
N ARG A 252 12.65 -10.30 -2.68
CA ARG A 252 13.34 -9.02 -2.83
C ARG A 252 14.62 -9.22 -3.64
N LYS A 253 14.91 -8.29 -4.53
CA LYS A 253 16.18 -8.17 -5.27
C LYS A 253 16.72 -6.76 -5.15
N GLN A 254 18.03 -6.65 -5.01
CA GLN A 254 18.68 -5.34 -5.09
C GLN A 254 18.82 -4.93 -6.56
N ARG A 255 18.66 -3.64 -6.83
CA ARG A 255 18.93 -3.03 -8.14
C ARG A 255 20.16 -2.13 -8.06
N ALA A 256 20.87 -2.03 -9.17
CA ALA A 256 21.98 -1.11 -9.30
C ALA A 256 21.50 0.34 -9.40
N LYS A 257 22.26 1.24 -8.78
CA LYS A 257 22.10 2.69 -8.88
C LYS A 257 21.92 3.14 -10.34
N ASN A 258 21.00 4.07 -10.58
CA ASN A 258 20.59 4.59 -11.90
C ASN A 258 19.75 3.64 -12.76
N THR A 259 19.59 2.37 -12.34
CA THR A 259 18.65 1.43 -12.98
C THR A 259 17.28 1.55 -12.32
N SER A 260 17.26 1.68 -10.99
CA SER A 260 16.04 1.96 -10.24
C SER A 260 15.43 3.32 -10.56
N GLU A 261 14.23 3.57 -10.06
CA GLU A 261 13.54 4.86 -10.10
C GLU A 261 12.99 5.27 -11.46
N LYS A 262 13.37 4.58 -12.54
CA LYS A 262 12.87 4.80 -13.90
C LYS A 262 11.44 4.30 -14.00
N ARG A 263 10.49 5.24 -14.10
CA ARG A 263 9.04 4.96 -14.04
C ARG A 263 8.61 3.92 -15.06
N TRP A 264 9.17 3.98 -16.25
CA TRP A 264 8.82 3.12 -17.39
C TRP A 264 9.65 1.85 -17.51
N ALA A 265 10.71 1.67 -16.70
CA ALA A 265 11.62 0.52 -16.78
C ALA A 265 11.09 -0.75 -16.08
N ILE A 266 9.80 -0.76 -15.70
CA ILE A 266 9.13 -1.89 -15.06
C ILE A 266 7.77 -2.09 -15.69
N ALA A 267 7.55 -3.30 -16.20
CA ALA A 267 6.25 -3.84 -16.56
C ALA A 267 6.04 -5.22 -15.93
N VAL A 268 4.77 -5.61 -15.76
CA VAL A 268 4.38 -6.96 -15.34
C VAL A 268 3.36 -7.53 -16.31
N GLY A 269 3.43 -8.83 -16.57
CA GLY A 269 2.53 -9.52 -17.48
C GLY A 269 2.91 -10.99 -17.56
N HIS A 270 1.94 -11.87 -17.85
CA HIS A 270 2.19 -13.31 -18.01
C HIS A 270 2.91 -13.97 -16.83
N GLY A 271 2.59 -13.53 -15.60
CA GLY A 271 3.22 -14.04 -14.38
C GLY A 271 4.69 -13.61 -14.18
N ARG A 272 5.17 -12.60 -14.92
CA ARG A 272 6.57 -12.14 -14.90
C ARG A 272 6.67 -10.62 -14.69
N CYS A 273 7.76 -10.19 -14.07
CA CYS A 273 8.22 -8.80 -14.02
C CYS A 273 9.36 -8.60 -15.02
N TYR A 274 9.24 -7.62 -15.90
CA TYR A 274 10.23 -7.28 -16.92
C TYR A 274 10.93 -6.00 -16.50
N THR A 275 12.24 -6.07 -16.27
CA THR A 275 13.04 -4.92 -15.83
C THR A 275 14.54 -5.16 -15.97
N TRP A 276 15.33 -4.12 -15.73
CA TRP A 276 16.77 -4.19 -15.60
C TRP A 276 17.14 -4.24 -14.11
N LEU A 277 18.01 -5.17 -13.74
CA LEU A 277 18.57 -5.26 -12.39
C LEU A 277 19.89 -4.51 -12.26
N GLU A 278 20.71 -4.51 -13.31
CA GLU A 278 22.04 -3.94 -13.32
C GLU A 278 22.24 -2.97 -14.49
N HIS A 279 23.15 -2.02 -14.29
CA HIS A 279 23.53 -1.06 -15.32
C HIS A 279 24.27 -1.77 -16.46
N ARG A 280 24.01 -1.37 -17.72
CA ARG A 280 24.59 -1.96 -18.95
C ARG A 280 24.37 -3.47 -19.13
N GLN A 281 23.49 -4.08 -18.34
CA GLN A 281 23.11 -5.48 -18.52
C GLN A 281 21.81 -5.61 -19.32
N PRO A 282 21.55 -6.77 -19.93
CA PRO A 282 20.27 -7.03 -20.57
C PRO A 282 19.12 -6.95 -19.55
N MET A 283 17.97 -6.47 -20.00
CA MET A 283 16.69 -6.64 -19.31
C MET A 283 16.45 -8.13 -19.03
N VAL A 284 15.75 -8.41 -17.94
CA VAL A 284 15.37 -9.75 -17.50
C VAL A 284 13.87 -9.87 -17.32
N ALA A 285 13.34 -11.09 -17.45
CA ALA A 285 12.02 -11.45 -16.96
C ALA A 285 12.15 -12.28 -15.67
N ILE A 286 11.51 -11.82 -14.61
CA ILE A 286 11.56 -12.41 -13.27
C ILE A 286 10.20 -13.02 -12.97
N ASP A 287 10.17 -14.29 -12.60
CA ASP A 287 8.96 -14.99 -12.18
C ASP A 287 8.35 -14.35 -10.93
N LEU A 288 7.07 -13.96 -10.99
CA LEU A 288 6.43 -13.24 -9.89
C LEU A 288 6.25 -14.11 -8.64
N ALA A 289 6.11 -15.43 -8.79
CA ALA A 289 5.85 -16.36 -7.69
C ALA A 289 7.13 -16.75 -6.92
N THR A 290 8.25 -16.85 -7.63
CA THR A 290 9.52 -17.40 -7.11
C THR A 290 10.65 -16.39 -7.02
N GLY A 291 10.60 -15.33 -7.83
CA GLY A 291 11.70 -14.38 -7.96
C GLY A 291 12.85 -14.91 -8.81
N GLU A 292 12.70 -16.05 -9.46
CA GLU A 292 13.73 -16.60 -10.36
C GLU A 292 13.77 -15.81 -11.67
N ILE A 293 14.98 -15.57 -12.19
CA ILE A 293 15.14 -15.00 -13.53
C ILE A 293 14.83 -16.12 -14.53
N ARG A 294 13.79 -15.94 -15.34
CA ARG A 294 13.36 -16.90 -16.36
C ARG A 294 14.03 -16.63 -17.70
N GLU A 295 14.08 -15.37 -18.10
CA GLU A 295 14.58 -14.97 -19.42
C GLU A 295 15.48 -13.75 -19.34
N ARG A 296 16.31 -13.57 -20.36
CA ARG A 296 17.12 -12.37 -20.62
C ARG A 296 16.85 -11.88 -22.04
N PHE A 297 16.97 -10.57 -22.24
CA PHE A 297 16.67 -9.93 -23.52
C PHE A 297 17.93 -9.22 -24.06
N PRO A 298 18.89 -9.95 -24.66
CA PRO A 298 20.10 -9.33 -25.23
C PRO A 298 19.75 -8.24 -26.23
N GLY A 299 20.53 -7.16 -26.25
CA GLY A 299 20.27 -5.98 -27.06
C GLY A 299 19.44 -4.90 -26.35
N SER A 300 18.83 -5.20 -25.21
CA SER A 300 18.12 -4.20 -24.39
C SER A 300 19.06 -3.43 -23.43
N GLU A 301 20.37 -3.61 -23.52
CA GLU A 301 21.33 -3.01 -22.60
C GLU A 301 21.32 -1.48 -22.68
N MET A 302 21.40 -0.83 -21.52
CA MET A 302 21.48 0.62 -21.43
C MET A 302 22.87 1.11 -21.87
N LYS A 303 22.95 1.88 -22.96
CA LYS A 303 24.20 2.48 -23.45
C LYS A 303 24.44 3.87 -22.89
N PRO A 304 25.70 4.29 -22.60
CA PRO A 304 26.03 5.66 -22.20
C PRO A 304 25.68 6.71 -23.26
N TYR A 305 25.40 7.95 -22.86
CA TYR A 305 25.23 9.11 -23.75
C TYR A 305 26.20 10.25 -23.42
N GLN A 306 26.40 11.15 -24.38
CA GLN A 306 27.16 12.40 -24.18
C GLN A 306 26.24 13.54 -23.75
N ALA A 307 26.51 14.11 -22.57
CA ALA A 307 25.79 15.24 -22.00
C ALA A 307 26.60 16.52 -22.15
N THR A 308 25.99 17.61 -22.60
CA THR A 308 26.63 18.93 -22.60
C THR A 308 26.09 19.77 -21.44
N ALA A 309 26.97 20.25 -20.55
CA ALA A 309 26.65 21.16 -19.44
C ALA A 309 27.48 22.44 -19.60
N GLY A 310 26.85 23.52 -20.07
CA GLY A 310 27.57 24.70 -20.53
C GLY A 310 28.40 24.37 -21.77
N SER A 311 29.72 24.65 -21.74
CA SER A 311 30.66 24.29 -22.81
C SER A 311 31.31 22.91 -22.63
N LYS A 312 31.03 22.18 -21.55
CA LYS A 312 31.67 20.89 -21.24
C LYS A 312 30.81 19.71 -21.70
N VAL A 313 31.39 18.83 -22.52
CA VAL A 313 30.82 17.53 -22.85
C VAL A 313 31.29 16.50 -21.81
N GLN A 314 30.35 15.75 -21.23
CA GLN A 314 30.61 14.68 -20.27
C GLN A 314 29.87 13.41 -20.71
N THR A 315 30.57 12.28 -20.73
CA THR A 315 29.92 10.98 -20.86
C THR A 315 29.16 10.68 -19.57
N ARG A 316 27.86 10.38 -19.68
CA ARG A 316 27.02 9.98 -18.56
C ARG A 316 26.48 8.57 -18.81
N ASP A 317 26.39 7.81 -17.74
CA ASP A 317 25.94 6.43 -17.77
C ASP A 317 24.43 6.30 -18.05
N GLY A 318 24.08 5.38 -18.97
CA GLY A 318 22.70 5.15 -19.45
C GLY A 318 22.30 6.04 -20.64
N ILE A 319 21.06 5.91 -21.18
CA ILE A 319 20.21 6.93 -21.83
C ILE A 319 19.75 7.98 -20.79
N ARG A 320 19.55 9.21 -21.25
CA ARG A 320 19.22 10.39 -20.46
C ARG A 320 17.81 10.22 -19.82
N GLY A 321 17.63 10.49 -18.52
CA GLY A 321 16.29 10.64 -17.92
C GLY A 321 15.44 9.36 -17.79
N ASP A 322 14.14 9.49 -18.10
CA ASP A 322 13.06 8.48 -18.03
C ASP A 322 12.78 7.84 -19.42
N GLU A 323 13.72 7.96 -20.35
CA GLU A 323 13.58 7.56 -21.77
C GLU A 323 13.67 6.04 -22.00
N TYR A 324 13.77 5.23 -20.94
CA TYR A 324 13.78 3.77 -21.00
C TYR A 324 12.44 3.22 -20.59
N TRP A 325 11.94 2.34 -21.42
CA TRP A 325 10.62 1.78 -21.22
C TRP A 325 10.64 0.31 -21.57
N VAL A 326 9.73 -0.39 -20.93
CA VAL A 326 9.31 -1.72 -21.35
C VAL A 326 7.81 -1.69 -21.54
N ARG A 327 7.34 -2.27 -22.65
CA ARG A 327 5.94 -2.57 -22.91
C ARG A 327 5.78 -4.06 -23.08
N VAL A 328 4.81 -4.65 -22.39
CA VAL A 328 4.48 -6.06 -22.45
C VAL A 328 3.07 -6.17 -22.97
N GLY A 329 2.92 -6.77 -24.14
CA GLY A 329 1.64 -7.18 -24.71
C GLY A 329 1.34 -8.66 -24.45
N GLU A 330 0.33 -9.18 -25.14
CA GLU A 330 -0.08 -10.58 -25.10
C GLU A 330 1.01 -11.53 -25.60
N LYS A 331 1.81 -11.12 -26.60
CA LYS A 331 2.84 -11.98 -27.21
C LYS A 331 4.21 -11.33 -27.36
N THR A 332 4.28 -10.01 -27.19
CA THR A 332 5.46 -9.23 -27.54
C THR A 332 5.93 -8.41 -26.35
N VAL A 333 7.24 -8.40 -26.14
CA VAL A 333 7.93 -7.48 -25.23
C VAL A 333 8.65 -6.45 -26.09
N LEU A 334 8.40 -5.17 -25.81
CA LEU A 334 9.06 -4.05 -26.48
C LEU A 334 9.93 -3.33 -25.46
N ALA A 335 11.16 -3.01 -25.82
CA ALA A 335 12.05 -2.23 -24.98
C ALA A 335 13.08 -1.46 -25.80
N ASN A 336 13.74 -0.51 -25.15
CA ASN A 336 14.87 0.22 -25.70
C ASN A 336 16.05 0.28 -24.71
N GLY A 337 17.27 0.29 -25.25
CA GLY A 337 18.51 0.48 -24.50
C GLY A 337 19.45 1.55 -25.08
N ASP A 338 19.20 1.97 -26.32
CA ASP A 338 20.05 2.89 -27.08
C ASP A 338 19.28 3.84 -28.02
N GLY A 339 18.00 4.08 -27.74
CA GLY A 339 17.15 4.95 -28.57
C GLY A 339 16.48 4.25 -29.76
N SER A 340 16.84 3.00 -30.04
CA SER A 340 16.08 2.12 -30.95
C SER A 340 14.84 1.54 -30.25
N LEU A 341 13.84 1.13 -31.03
CA LEU A 341 12.71 0.34 -30.52
C LEU A 341 12.90 -1.11 -30.98
N ARG A 342 12.91 -2.07 -30.06
CA ARG A 342 13.10 -3.49 -30.35
C ARG A 342 11.95 -4.31 -29.80
N ALA A 343 11.70 -5.44 -30.45
CA ALA A 343 10.69 -6.41 -30.05
C ALA A 343 11.29 -7.79 -29.83
N TRP A 344 10.76 -8.48 -28.82
CA TRP A 344 11.01 -9.88 -28.53
C TRP A 344 9.69 -10.61 -28.32
N SER A 345 9.67 -11.91 -28.51
CA SER A 345 8.62 -12.76 -27.94
C SER A 345 8.82 -12.90 -26.42
N LEU A 346 7.81 -13.43 -25.73
CA LEU A 346 7.83 -13.59 -24.26
C LEU A 346 8.97 -14.49 -23.75
N ASP A 347 9.49 -15.38 -24.60
CA ASP A 347 10.63 -16.29 -24.37
C ASP A 347 11.99 -15.68 -24.75
N GLY A 348 12.05 -14.37 -24.99
CA GLY A 348 13.32 -13.66 -25.19
C GLY A 348 13.92 -13.77 -26.60
N LYS A 349 13.22 -14.37 -27.58
CA LYS A 349 13.67 -14.34 -28.98
C LYS A 349 13.40 -12.98 -29.61
N GLN A 350 14.44 -12.30 -30.08
CA GLN A 350 14.31 -11.02 -30.77
C GLN A 350 13.57 -11.20 -32.10
N LEU A 351 12.54 -10.39 -32.33
CA LEU A 351 11.69 -10.42 -33.52
C LEU A 351 12.15 -9.41 -34.56
N TRP A 352 12.39 -8.17 -34.14
CA TRP A 352 12.81 -7.09 -35.03
C TRP A 352 13.44 -5.93 -34.24
N THR A 353 14.10 -5.03 -34.97
CA THR A 353 14.65 -3.77 -34.46
C THR A 353 14.25 -2.65 -35.40
N TYR A 354 13.65 -1.60 -34.84
CA TYR A 354 13.34 -0.35 -35.52
C TYR A 354 14.36 0.72 -35.11
N ASN A 355 15.04 1.27 -36.11
CA ASN A 355 15.97 2.37 -35.96
C ASN A 355 15.76 3.37 -37.11
N ARG A 356 15.77 4.66 -36.81
CA ARG A 356 15.62 5.73 -37.80
C ARG A 356 16.85 6.65 -37.73
N PRO A 357 17.65 6.78 -38.81
CA PRO A 357 18.84 7.61 -38.79
C PRO A 357 18.56 9.04 -38.32
N GLY A 358 19.35 9.51 -37.35
CA GLY A 358 19.22 10.85 -36.76
C GLY A 358 18.03 11.05 -35.83
N ALA A 359 17.29 9.99 -35.50
CA ALA A 359 16.12 10.06 -34.64
C ALA A 359 16.10 8.96 -33.56
N LEU A 360 15.65 9.35 -32.36
CA LEU A 360 15.38 8.45 -31.24
C LEU A 360 13.88 8.12 -31.20
N ALA A 361 13.56 6.84 -31.01
CA ALA A 361 12.19 6.38 -30.79
C ALA A 361 11.89 6.32 -29.29
N GLY A 362 11.01 7.20 -28.82
CA GLY A 362 10.64 7.33 -27.41
C GLY A 362 9.16 7.13 -27.14
N LEU A 363 8.85 6.83 -25.87
CA LEU A 363 7.49 6.84 -25.29
C LEU A 363 6.45 6.03 -26.09
N PRO A 364 6.66 4.73 -26.30
CA PRO A 364 5.76 3.93 -27.11
C PRO A 364 4.43 3.70 -26.41
N ALA A 365 3.39 3.70 -27.23
CA ALA A 365 2.06 3.22 -26.91
C ALA A 365 1.77 1.98 -27.76
N LEU A 366 1.58 0.83 -27.11
CA LEU A 366 1.29 -0.45 -27.77
C LEU A 366 -0.23 -0.63 -27.91
N ASP A 367 -0.69 -0.68 -29.16
CA ASP A 367 -2.07 -0.93 -29.56
C ASP A 367 -2.17 -2.31 -30.21
N GLU A 368 -2.27 -3.34 -29.38
CA GLU A 368 -2.33 -4.73 -29.85
C GLU A 368 -3.57 -5.00 -30.69
N ALA A 369 -4.69 -4.34 -30.39
CA ALA A 369 -5.93 -4.49 -31.16
C ALA A 369 -5.74 -4.11 -32.63
N ARG A 370 -4.87 -3.15 -32.93
CA ARG A 370 -4.50 -2.75 -34.31
C ARG A 370 -3.21 -3.38 -34.82
N GLY A 371 -2.47 -4.07 -33.96
CA GLY A 371 -1.14 -4.59 -34.25
C GLY A 371 -0.13 -3.47 -34.53
N VAL A 372 -0.16 -2.39 -33.76
CA VAL A 372 0.68 -1.19 -33.97
C VAL A 372 1.37 -0.77 -32.67
N VAL A 373 2.59 -0.25 -32.81
CA VAL A 373 3.28 0.53 -31.77
C VAL A 373 3.41 1.96 -32.26
N TYR A 374 2.83 2.91 -31.54
CA TYR A 374 3.04 4.33 -31.83
C TYR A 374 4.28 4.82 -31.10
N VAL A 375 5.12 5.63 -31.73
CA VAL A 375 6.33 6.19 -31.14
C VAL A 375 6.46 7.69 -31.41
N MET A 376 7.04 8.40 -30.47
CA MET A 376 7.53 9.76 -30.67
C MET A 376 8.95 9.71 -31.25
N LEU A 377 9.19 10.46 -32.33
CA LEU A 377 10.50 10.58 -32.96
C LEU A 377 11.12 11.92 -32.57
N ALA A 378 12.27 11.90 -31.90
CA ALA A 378 13.01 13.10 -31.50
C ALA A 378 14.41 13.13 -32.13
N LYS A 379 14.96 14.32 -32.39
CA LYS A 379 16.33 14.44 -32.94
C LYS A 379 17.38 13.80 -32.01
N ASP A 380 18.30 13.05 -32.59
CA ASP A 380 19.45 12.50 -31.89
C ASP A 380 20.65 13.48 -31.89
N ASP A 381 20.55 14.57 -31.13
CA ASP A 381 21.57 15.64 -31.06
C ASP A 381 22.27 15.70 -29.67
N PRO A 382 23.61 15.91 -29.61
CA PRO A 382 24.40 16.15 -28.38
C PRO A 382 24.28 17.56 -27.74
N ALA A 383 23.64 18.55 -28.38
CA ALA A 383 23.39 19.90 -27.85
C ALA A 383 22.66 19.86 -26.48
N PRO A 384 22.68 20.91 -25.62
CA PRO A 384 22.19 20.81 -24.25
C PRO A 384 20.68 20.60 -24.28
N ARG A 385 20.24 19.34 -24.35
CA ARG A 385 18.84 18.99 -24.35
C ARG A 385 18.27 19.64 -23.09
N HIS A 386 17.40 20.64 -23.25
CA HIS A 386 16.63 21.28 -22.18
C HIS A 386 15.70 20.29 -21.45
N PHE A 387 15.77 19.01 -21.80
CA PHE A 387 15.28 17.90 -21.00
C PHE A 387 15.94 17.76 -19.60
N TYR A 388 17.00 18.51 -19.27
CA TYR A 388 17.91 18.12 -18.16
C TYR A 388 18.41 19.27 -17.27
N GLU A 389 17.54 19.69 -16.38
CA GLU A 389 17.79 19.32 -14.99
C GLU A 389 16.87 18.13 -14.72
N PRO A 390 17.06 17.27 -13.68
CA PRO A 390 15.93 16.48 -13.22
C PRO A 390 14.89 17.53 -12.89
N ILE A 391 13.97 17.81 -13.81
CA ILE A 391 13.01 18.86 -13.54
C ILE A 391 12.21 18.20 -12.47
N HIS A 392 12.43 18.64 -11.25
CA HIS A 392 12.26 17.88 -10.00
C HIS A 392 10.77 17.58 -9.70
N TYR A 393 9.94 17.67 -10.74
CA TYR A 393 8.51 17.82 -10.76
C TYR A 393 7.84 17.56 -12.16
N GLY A 394 8.56 17.11 -13.20
CA GLY A 394 7.98 16.75 -14.51
C GLY A 394 7.33 15.35 -14.49
N ARG A 395 6.11 15.22 -15.03
CA ARG A 395 5.35 13.95 -14.99
C ARG A 395 5.68 13.01 -16.14
N TRP A 396 5.98 13.56 -17.32
CA TRP A 396 6.43 12.83 -18.49
C TRP A 396 7.70 13.47 -19.06
N PRO A 397 8.56 12.72 -19.76
CA PRO A 397 9.64 13.31 -20.55
C PRO A 397 9.02 14.23 -21.61
N ASP A 398 9.38 15.52 -21.62
CA ASP A 398 8.90 16.49 -22.60
C ASP A 398 10.05 16.93 -23.52
N SER A 399 9.77 17.04 -24.82
CA SER A 399 10.75 17.31 -25.86
C SER A 399 10.34 18.47 -26.77
N GLU A 400 11.22 19.44 -26.97
CA GLU A 400 11.09 20.50 -27.97
C GLU A 400 11.86 20.19 -29.27
N THR A 401 12.34 18.95 -29.42
CA THR A 401 13.11 18.50 -30.59
C THR A 401 12.41 17.36 -31.34
N VAL A 402 11.10 17.21 -31.15
CA VAL A 402 10.29 16.19 -31.83
C VAL A 402 10.25 16.48 -33.32
N ILE A 403 10.59 15.50 -34.15
CA ILE A 403 10.52 15.59 -35.61
C ILE A 403 9.26 14.97 -36.19
N GLY A 404 8.51 14.22 -35.37
CA GLY A 404 7.24 13.63 -35.75
C GLY A 404 6.84 12.47 -34.85
N PHE A 405 5.80 11.75 -35.28
CA PHE A 405 5.31 10.53 -34.66
C PHE A 405 5.21 9.44 -35.73
N ALA A 406 5.37 8.18 -35.35
CA ALA A 406 5.25 7.07 -36.29
C ALA A 406 4.40 5.94 -35.72
N ALA A 407 3.68 5.25 -36.60
CA ALA A 407 3.13 3.93 -36.33
C ALA A 407 4.05 2.87 -36.89
N ILE A 408 4.48 1.96 -36.04
CA ILE A 408 5.30 0.80 -36.38
C ILE A 408 4.42 -0.44 -36.35
N ASP A 409 4.44 -1.21 -37.43
CA ASP A 409 3.78 -2.51 -37.50
C ASP A 409 4.36 -3.46 -36.46
N LEU A 410 3.53 -3.95 -35.54
CA LEU A 410 3.98 -4.75 -34.40
C LEU A 410 4.60 -6.10 -34.82
N ALA A 411 4.17 -6.66 -35.95
CA ALA A 411 4.66 -7.95 -36.42
C ALA A 411 6.01 -7.83 -37.13
N THR A 412 6.23 -6.76 -37.88
CA THR A 412 7.36 -6.63 -38.81
C THR A 412 8.38 -5.56 -38.42
N GLY A 413 8.04 -4.63 -37.52
CA GLY A 413 8.89 -3.49 -37.16
C GLY A 413 8.98 -2.41 -38.24
N LYS A 414 8.14 -2.46 -39.28
CA LYS A 414 8.13 -1.49 -40.40
C LYS A 414 7.22 -0.30 -40.10
N GLU A 415 7.59 0.88 -40.59
CA GLU A 415 6.73 2.07 -40.51
C GLU A 415 5.46 1.85 -41.36
N ARG A 416 4.28 2.02 -40.73
CA ARG A 416 3.00 2.11 -41.44
C ARG A 416 2.74 3.53 -41.91
N TRP A 417 3.03 4.50 -41.05
CA TRP A 417 2.93 5.93 -41.38
C TRP A 417 3.85 6.76 -40.48
N VAL A 418 4.12 7.99 -40.93
CA VAL A 418 4.86 9.01 -40.18
C VAL A 418 4.10 10.32 -40.27
N ASN A 419 3.82 10.93 -39.12
CA ASN A 419 3.25 12.27 -39.02
C ASN A 419 4.38 13.26 -38.69
N THR A 420 4.67 14.17 -39.61
CA THR A 420 5.62 15.29 -39.40
C THR A 420 4.91 16.62 -39.17
N GLU A 421 3.59 16.67 -39.32
CA GLU A 421 2.77 17.87 -39.12
C GLU A 421 2.81 18.38 -37.67
N LEU A 422 3.10 17.49 -36.71
CA LEU A 422 3.24 17.83 -35.30
C LEU A 422 4.71 17.98 -34.86
N ALA A 423 5.66 18.09 -35.79
CA ALA A 423 7.05 18.38 -35.45
C ALA A 423 7.20 19.69 -34.65
N SER A 424 8.13 19.69 -33.70
CA SER A 424 8.48 20.85 -32.89
C SER A 424 8.89 22.03 -33.76
N ARG A 425 8.21 23.16 -33.55
CA ARG A 425 8.40 24.44 -34.25
C ARG A 425 7.90 25.58 -33.36
N PRO A 426 8.22 26.85 -33.68
CA PRO A 426 7.62 27.99 -32.98
C PRO A 426 6.09 27.91 -33.01
N SER A 427 5.44 28.06 -31.86
CA SER A 427 3.98 27.93 -31.72
C SER A 427 3.21 29.20 -32.12
N GLY A 428 3.93 30.29 -32.42
CA GLY A 428 3.36 31.63 -32.60
C GLY A 428 2.89 32.30 -31.30
N MET A 429 3.09 31.67 -30.13
CA MET A 429 2.79 32.27 -28.82
C MET A 429 4.06 32.83 -28.17
N VAL A 430 3.87 33.78 -27.25
CA VAL A 430 4.95 34.42 -26.49
C VAL A 430 4.61 34.34 -25.00
N HIS A 431 5.59 33.94 -24.17
CA HIS A 431 5.47 33.92 -22.72
C HIS A 431 6.63 34.69 -22.08
N LYS A 432 6.33 35.74 -21.29
CA LYS A 432 7.34 36.64 -20.69
C LYS A 432 8.37 37.09 -21.73
N ASP A 433 7.88 37.56 -22.86
CA ASP A 433 8.66 38.06 -24.01
C ASP A 433 9.58 37.02 -24.69
N LYS A 434 9.42 35.73 -24.35
CA LYS A 434 10.14 34.63 -24.99
C LYS A 434 9.19 33.85 -25.93
N PRO A 435 9.61 33.55 -27.17
CA PRO A 435 8.86 32.66 -28.05
C PRO A 435 8.64 31.29 -27.39
N VAL A 436 7.46 30.73 -27.63
CA VAL A 436 7.11 29.38 -27.18
C VAL A 436 7.34 28.40 -28.34
N THR A 437 8.09 27.33 -28.08
CA THR A 437 8.25 26.19 -29.00
C THR A 437 7.24 25.10 -28.64
N ILE A 438 6.67 24.46 -29.66
CA ILE A 438 5.83 23.27 -29.50
C ILE A 438 6.70 22.12 -29.01
N GLY A 439 6.36 21.58 -27.84
CA GLY A 439 6.96 20.37 -27.29
C GLY A 439 5.91 19.28 -27.08
N TRP A 440 6.36 18.04 -26.89
CA TRP A 440 5.50 16.88 -26.63
C TRP A 440 6.13 15.94 -25.62
N GLY A 441 5.28 15.26 -24.84
CA GLY A 441 5.77 14.33 -23.82
C GLY A 441 4.86 13.20 -23.37
N GLN A 442 3.57 13.19 -23.72
CA GLN A 442 2.69 12.05 -23.48
C GLN A 442 2.10 11.55 -24.80
N LEU A 443 2.03 10.23 -24.95
CA LEU A 443 1.41 9.51 -26.05
C LEU A 443 0.44 8.47 -25.48
N LEU A 444 -0.81 8.44 -25.96
CA LEU A 444 -1.79 7.41 -25.54
C LEU A 444 -2.79 7.06 -26.64
N VAL A 445 -3.28 5.82 -26.63
CA VAL A 445 -4.35 5.36 -27.53
C VAL A 445 -5.71 5.80 -27.00
N ALA A 446 -6.53 6.43 -27.85
CA ALA A 446 -7.81 7.02 -27.50
C ALA A 446 -8.89 6.68 -28.54
N GLY A 447 -9.46 5.48 -28.44
CA GLY A 447 -10.45 5.01 -29.41
C GLY A 447 -9.83 4.91 -30.80
N PRO A 448 -10.33 5.60 -31.84
CA PRO A 448 -9.74 5.62 -33.18
C PRO A 448 -8.57 6.60 -33.34
N HIS A 449 -8.17 7.29 -32.27
CA HIS A 449 -7.11 8.30 -32.30
C HIS A 449 -5.90 7.89 -31.46
N VAL A 450 -4.78 8.55 -31.74
CA VAL A 450 -3.63 8.64 -30.85
C VAL A 450 -3.55 10.08 -30.36
N ILE A 451 -3.54 10.28 -29.05
CA ILE A 451 -3.44 11.60 -28.44
C ILE A 451 -1.99 11.86 -28.08
N VAL A 452 -1.51 13.01 -28.51
CA VAL A 452 -0.22 13.56 -28.10
C VAL A 452 -0.46 14.80 -27.27
N MET A 453 0.27 14.91 -26.16
CA MET A 453 0.16 16.04 -25.25
C MET A 453 1.53 16.44 -24.76
N ASN A 454 1.78 17.73 -24.58
CA ASN A 454 2.97 18.21 -23.90
C ASN A 454 2.78 18.16 -22.38
N THR A 455 3.88 18.14 -21.61
CA THR A 455 3.77 18.10 -20.15
C THR A 455 4.69 19.10 -19.47
N ALA A 456 4.28 19.60 -18.30
CA ALA A 456 5.00 20.64 -17.56
C ALA A 456 5.39 20.20 -16.13
N THR A 457 6.21 21.02 -15.44
CA THR A 457 6.93 20.68 -14.19
C THR A 457 6.55 21.54 -12.99
N ILE A 458 6.34 20.99 -11.78
CA ILE A 458 5.56 21.66 -10.69
C ILE A 458 6.20 23.01 -10.38
N GLY A 459 5.42 24.08 -10.49
CA GLY A 459 5.90 25.46 -10.31
C GLY A 459 6.39 26.17 -11.57
N GLY A 460 6.38 25.55 -12.76
CA GLY A 460 6.75 26.21 -14.01
C GLY A 460 6.22 25.54 -15.29
N GLY A 461 5.83 26.35 -16.27
CA GLY A 461 5.44 25.93 -17.62
C GLY A 461 4.16 26.62 -18.11
N ASN A 462 4.26 27.29 -19.26
CA ASN A 462 3.19 28.11 -19.86
C ASN A 462 2.82 27.60 -21.27
N ARG A 463 2.95 26.30 -21.49
CA ARG A 463 2.78 25.67 -22.79
C ARG A 463 1.81 24.53 -22.59
N VAL A 464 0.66 24.55 -23.28
CA VAL A 464 -0.27 23.43 -23.28
C VAL A 464 -0.68 23.16 -24.72
N PHE A 465 -0.28 21.98 -25.19
CA PHE A 465 -0.52 21.46 -26.51
C PHE A 465 -1.14 20.09 -26.37
N VAL A 466 -2.23 19.89 -27.08
CA VAL A 466 -2.86 18.58 -27.27
C VAL A 466 -3.21 18.48 -28.75
N ALA A 467 -2.97 17.32 -29.33
CA ALA A 467 -3.38 17.01 -30.69
C ALA A 467 -3.92 15.59 -30.77
N ALA A 468 -4.80 15.38 -31.74
CA ALA A 468 -5.31 14.07 -32.10
C ALA A 468 -4.77 13.67 -33.48
N ILE A 469 -4.20 12.47 -33.57
CA ILE A 469 -3.78 11.84 -34.81
C ILE A 469 -4.76 10.70 -35.09
N ASP A 470 -5.24 10.58 -36.33
CA ASP A 470 -6.03 9.41 -36.74
C ASP A 470 -5.11 8.17 -36.73
N ALA A 471 -5.47 7.18 -35.92
CA ALA A 471 -4.60 6.04 -35.63
C ALA A 471 -4.30 5.19 -36.89
N ALA A 472 -5.25 5.13 -37.83
CA ALA A 472 -5.13 4.32 -39.03
C ALA A 472 -4.28 5.00 -40.11
N THR A 473 -4.47 6.31 -40.31
CA THR A 473 -3.89 7.05 -41.44
C THR A 473 -2.68 7.89 -41.08
N GLY A 474 -2.48 8.20 -39.79
CA GLY A 474 -1.41 9.09 -39.32
C GLY A 474 -1.67 10.57 -39.57
N LYS A 475 -2.83 10.95 -40.11
CA LYS A 475 -3.17 12.36 -40.36
C LYS A 475 -3.52 13.06 -39.05
N THR A 476 -3.07 14.31 -38.88
CA THR A 476 -3.54 15.15 -37.77
C THR A 476 -5.02 15.43 -37.96
N VAL A 477 -5.86 15.01 -37.00
CA VAL A 477 -7.30 15.32 -36.99
C VAL A 477 -7.52 16.73 -36.48
N HIS A 478 -6.87 17.08 -35.37
CA HIS A 478 -6.97 18.40 -34.78
C HIS A 478 -5.69 18.78 -34.04
N PHE A 479 -5.27 20.02 -34.24
CA PHE A 479 -4.25 20.70 -33.44
C PHE A 479 -4.42 22.21 -33.54
N ASP A 480 -4.71 22.86 -32.42
CA ASP A 480 -4.62 24.32 -32.27
C ASP A 480 -3.65 24.65 -31.13
N PRO A 481 -2.49 25.27 -31.40
CA PRO A 481 -1.55 25.66 -30.35
C PRO A 481 -2.12 26.71 -29.37
N LYS A 482 -3.24 27.38 -29.71
CA LYS A 482 -3.91 28.39 -28.88
C LYS A 482 -5.11 27.85 -28.10
N LEU A 483 -5.42 26.55 -28.18
CA LEU A 483 -6.60 25.94 -27.55
C LEU A 483 -6.76 26.27 -26.05
N PHE A 484 -5.63 26.43 -25.34
CA PHE A 484 -5.58 26.77 -23.91
C PHE A 484 -5.04 28.19 -23.62
N ALA A 485 -5.14 29.12 -24.58
CA ALA A 485 -4.82 30.54 -24.36
C ALA A 485 -5.91 31.24 -23.52
N LYS A 486 -5.55 32.31 -22.78
CA LYS A 486 -6.48 33.07 -21.93
C LYS A 486 -7.12 34.20 -22.75
N GLY A 487 -8.28 33.93 -23.34
CA GLY A 487 -8.99 34.89 -24.20
C GLY A 487 -8.28 35.13 -25.54
N ASP A 488 -8.61 36.23 -26.21
CA ASP A 488 -8.07 36.56 -27.54
C ASP A 488 -6.63 37.14 -27.50
N ASP A 489 -6.04 37.33 -26.32
CA ASP A 489 -4.68 37.87 -26.15
C ASP A 489 -3.63 36.75 -26.26
N PRO A 490 -2.91 36.61 -27.40
CA PRO A 490 -1.91 35.57 -27.59
C PRO A 490 -0.68 35.73 -26.68
N LYS A 491 -0.61 36.80 -25.88
CA LYS A 491 0.44 37.07 -24.87
C LYS A 491 0.08 36.54 -23.48
N LYS A 492 -1.15 36.06 -23.25
CA LYS A 492 -1.62 35.58 -21.94
C LYS A 492 -2.10 34.13 -22.05
N VAL A 493 -1.29 33.21 -21.55
CA VAL A 493 -1.66 31.78 -21.43
C VAL A 493 -2.60 31.59 -20.23
N MET A 494 -3.54 30.64 -20.29
CA MET A 494 -4.37 30.27 -19.14
C MET A 494 -3.48 29.97 -17.92
N TRP A 495 -3.70 30.73 -16.83
CA TRP A 495 -2.99 30.56 -15.56
C TRP A 495 -3.67 29.49 -14.69
N ASP A 496 -3.84 28.28 -15.23
CA ASP A 496 -3.94 27.07 -14.40
C ASP A 496 -2.63 26.29 -14.60
N GLY A 497 -1.58 26.76 -13.92
CA GLY A 497 -0.14 26.55 -14.22
C GLY A 497 0.40 25.11 -14.30
N GLY A 498 -0.19 24.23 -15.10
CA GLY A 498 0.32 22.89 -15.36
C GLY A 498 -0.69 21.84 -15.78
N LEU A 499 -1.23 21.91 -17.02
CA LEU A 499 -1.97 20.79 -17.61
C LEU A 499 -1.00 19.63 -17.89
N ARG A 500 -1.16 18.48 -17.20
CA ARG A 500 -0.01 17.59 -16.93
C ARG A 500 -0.19 16.10 -17.03
N CYS A 501 -1.28 15.68 -17.65
CA CYS A 501 -1.43 14.33 -18.16
C CYS A 501 -2.86 14.20 -18.68
N ALA A 502 -2.98 13.39 -19.71
CA ALA A 502 -4.21 12.98 -20.33
C ALA A 502 -4.56 11.53 -19.95
N ALA A 503 -5.86 11.26 -19.88
CA ALA A 503 -6.41 9.91 -19.81
C ALA A 503 -7.69 9.88 -20.66
N TYR A 504 -7.99 8.76 -21.30
CA TYR A 504 -9.12 8.64 -22.20
C TYR A 504 -10.15 7.62 -21.71
N ARG A 505 -11.43 8.02 -21.72
CA ARG A 505 -12.59 7.15 -21.46
C ARG A 505 -13.83 7.75 -22.14
N ASP A 506 -14.69 6.90 -22.70
CA ASP A 506 -16.01 7.27 -23.22
C ASP A 506 -15.97 8.47 -24.19
N GLY A 507 -15.07 8.44 -25.16
CA GLY A 507 -14.94 9.47 -26.21
C GLY A 507 -14.26 10.77 -25.78
N ASN A 508 -13.92 10.92 -24.50
CA ASN A 508 -13.34 12.15 -23.96
C ASN A 508 -11.92 11.94 -23.44
N VAL A 509 -11.07 12.94 -23.67
CA VAL A 509 -9.73 13.03 -23.08
C VAL A 509 -9.80 13.93 -21.85
N TYR A 510 -9.56 13.36 -20.68
CA TYR A 510 -9.47 14.04 -19.40
C TYR A 510 -8.08 14.66 -19.26
N ILE A 511 -8.01 15.99 -19.24
CA ILE A 511 -6.76 16.76 -19.13
C ILE A 511 -6.70 17.39 -17.74
N MET A 512 -5.75 16.95 -16.92
CA MET A 512 -5.63 17.39 -15.53
C MET A 512 -4.78 18.65 -15.39
N GLY A 513 -5.34 19.70 -14.79
CA GLY A 513 -4.68 20.95 -14.43
C GLY A 513 -4.22 20.98 -12.97
N SER A 514 -3.86 22.17 -12.46
CA SER A 514 -3.39 22.31 -11.08
C SER A 514 -4.54 22.52 -10.08
N ALA A 515 -5.59 23.21 -10.50
CA ALA A 515 -6.78 23.49 -9.71
C ALA A 515 -8.08 23.17 -10.47
N ALA A 516 -8.00 22.45 -11.58
CA ALA A 516 -9.13 22.07 -12.41
C ALA A 516 -8.80 20.87 -13.29
N TYR A 517 -9.80 20.30 -13.94
CA TYR A 517 -9.59 19.44 -15.10
C TYR A 517 -10.57 19.76 -16.23
N TYR A 518 -10.13 19.42 -17.43
CA TYR A 518 -10.77 19.74 -18.69
C TYR A 518 -11.11 18.47 -19.44
N LEU A 519 -12.16 18.51 -20.26
CA LEU A 519 -12.46 17.49 -21.25
C LEU A 519 -12.06 18.03 -22.62
N TYR A 520 -11.32 17.23 -23.38
CA TYR A 520 -10.99 17.49 -24.76
C TYR A 520 -11.67 16.44 -25.65
N ASP A 521 -12.42 16.92 -26.64
CA ASP A 521 -13.05 16.11 -27.68
C ASP A 521 -12.05 15.93 -28.83
N PRO A 522 -11.50 14.72 -29.03
CA PRO A 522 -10.47 14.50 -30.05
C PRO A 522 -11.01 14.56 -31.49
N VAL A 523 -12.33 14.50 -31.68
CA VAL A 523 -12.98 14.60 -33.00
C VAL A 523 -13.25 16.06 -33.34
N LYS A 524 -13.81 16.83 -32.40
CA LYS A 524 -14.18 18.24 -32.62
C LYS A 524 -13.04 19.21 -32.38
N GLY A 525 -12.01 18.81 -31.63
CA GLY A 525 -10.94 19.70 -31.22
C GLY A 525 -11.35 20.75 -30.18
N THR A 526 -12.47 20.54 -29.51
CA THR A 526 -13.00 21.48 -28.52
C THR A 526 -12.60 21.07 -27.10
N GLN A 527 -12.49 22.06 -26.21
CA GLN A 527 -12.27 21.83 -24.79
C GLN A 527 -13.37 22.45 -23.94
N SER A 528 -13.63 21.83 -22.79
CA SER A 528 -14.51 22.38 -21.75
C SER A 528 -13.91 22.17 -20.36
N LEU A 529 -14.13 23.12 -19.47
CA LEU A 529 -13.83 22.95 -18.05
C LEU A 529 -14.88 22.01 -17.44
N ALA A 530 -14.46 20.87 -16.89
CA ALA A 530 -15.37 19.93 -16.26
C ALA A 530 -15.61 20.25 -14.78
N SER A 531 -14.56 20.50 -14.00
CA SER A 531 -14.69 20.87 -12.59
C SER A 531 -13.46 21.61 -12.08
N THR A 532 -13.65 22.53 -11.13
CA THR A 532 -12.56 23.10 -10.35
C THR A 532 -12.29 22.21 -9.14
N LEU A 533 -11.02 22.01 -8.81
CA LEU A 533 -10.57 21.34 -7.60
C LEU A 533 -10.26 22.45 -6.57
N GLY A 534 -10.95 22.45 -5.43
CA GLY A 534 -10.72 23.39 -4.32
C GLY A 534 -9.38 23.19 -3.60
N TRP A 535 -8.48 22.38 -4.18
CA TRP A 535 -7.20 21.97 -3.64
C TRP A 535 -6.21 21.70 -4.79
N ASN A 536 -4.97 21.38 -4.43
CA ASN A 536 -3.92 21.13 -5.40
C ASN A 536 -4.01 19.74 -6.09
N GLY A 537 -4.58 19.71 -7.30
CA GLY A 537 -4.66 18.55 -8.20
C GLY A 537 -3.34 18.16 -8.88
N ARG A 538 -2.32 19.01 -8.84
CA ARG A 538 -1.01 18.77 -9.49
C ARG A 538 -0.16 17.71 -8.83
N CYS A 539 -0.66 17.01 -7.81
CA CYS A 539 0.10 16.01 -7.06
C CYS A 539 0.13 14.64 -7.75
N VAL A 540 -1.00 14.13 -8.25
CA VAL A 540 -1.12 12.77 -8.83
C VAL A 540 -1.65 12.79 -10.27
N ARG A 541 -1.38 11.74 -11.05
CA ARG A 541 -1.94 11.53 -12.41
C ARG A 541 -3.43 11.11 -12.31
N PRO A 542 -4.34 11.56 -13.20
CA PRO A 542 -5.68 11.03 -13.22
C PRO A 542 -5.62 9.55 -13.58
N ILE A 543 -6.44 8.76 -12.90
CA ILE A 543 -6.71 7.38 -13.28
C ILE A 543 -8.20 7.26 -13.49
N LEU A 544 -8.59 6.62 -14.56
CA LEU A 544 -9.97 6.34 -14.88
C LEU A 544 -10.23 4.88 -14.51
N THR A 545 -11.33 4.64 -13.81
CA THR A 545 -11.97 3.32 -13.71
C THR A 545 -13.26 3.36 -14.55
N PRO A 546 -14.06 2.28 -14.64
CA PRO A 546 -15.34 2.35 -15.35
C PRO A 546 -16.26 3.45 -14.81
N ASP A 547 -16.22 3.69 -13.49
CA ASP A 547 -17.19 4.54 -12.80
C ASP A 547 -16.59 5.82 -12.22
N HIS A 548 -15.27 5.87 -11.98
CA HIS A 548 -14.63 6.98 -11.27
C HIS A 548 -13.45 7.59 -12.03
N LEU A 549 -13.24 8.89 -11.82
CA LEU A 549 -11.98 9.59 -12.01
C LEU A 549 -11.29 9.68 -10.64
N LEU A 550 -10.17 8.99 -10.51
CA LEU A 550 -9.27 9.06 -9.37
C LEU A 550 -8.28 10.20 -9.61
N THR A 551 -8.28 11.20 -8.75
CA THR A 551 -7.43 12.39 -8.91
C THR A 551 -7.08 13.03 -7.56
N GLY A 552 -6.28 14.11 -7.58
CA GLY A 552 -6.00 14.90 -6.39
C GLY A 552 -5.06 14.20 -5.42
N GLN A 553 -5.40 14.12 -4.14
CA GLN A 553 -4.61 13.35 -3.17
C GLN A 553 -5.21 11.95 -2.99
N THR A 554 -6.55 11.85 -3.05
CA THR A 554 -7.37 10.61 -2.98
C THR A 554 -8.85 10.94 -3.26
N ALA A 555 -9.14 11.68 -4.34
CA ALA A 555 -10.51 12.00 -4.74
C ALA A 555 -11.06 10.93 -5.67
N PHE A 556 -12.31 10.54 -5.45
CA PHE A 556 -13.09 9.62 -6.26
C PHE A 556 -14.28 10.38 -6.83
N LEU A 557 -14.17 10.79 -8.09
CA LEU A 557 -15.23 11.57 -8.76
C LEU A 557 -16.01 10.66 -9.70
N GLY A 558 -17.34 10.65 -9.59
CA GLY A 558 -18.22 10.00 -10.54
C GLY A 558 -18.16 10.62 -11.93
N LYS A 559 -18.87 10.01 -12.89
CA LYS A 559 -19.00 10.55 -14.26
C LYS A 559 -19.70 11.92 -14.29
N ASP A 560 -20.53 12.20 -13.29
CA ASP A 560 -21.18 13.50 -13.04
C ASP A 560 -20.26 14.54 -12.39
N HIS A 561 -19.00 14.20 -12.14
CA HIS A 561 -17.97 15.07 -11.54
C HIS A 561 -18.22 15.44 -10.07
N THR A 562 -19.12 14.73 -9.39
CA THR A 562 -19.28 14.81 -7.93
C THR A 562 -18.58 13.65 -7.24
N GLY A 563 -18.29 13.76 -5.95
CA GLY A 563 -17.68 12.65 -5.24
C GLY A 563 -17.14 13.00 -3.86
N VAL A 564 -16.13 12.25 -3.42
CA VAL A 564 -15.51 12.43 -2.11
C VAL A 564 -13.99 12.40 -2.20
N MET A 565 -13.34 13.07 -1.25
CA MET A 565 -11.90 13.04 -1.05
C MET A 565 -11.57 12.63 0.38
N TYR A 566 -10.70 11.64 0.50
CA TYR A 566 -10.13 11.20 1.76
C TYR A 566 -8.84 11.98 2.02
N ALA A 567 -8.54 12.32 3.27
CA ALA A 567 -7.24 12.94 3.62
C ALA A 567 -6.19 11.92 4.09
N SER A 568 -6.63 10.70 4.39
CA SER A 568 -5.88 9.70 5.13
C SER A 568 -4.86 8.90 4.33
N ALA A 569 -4.88 9.00 3.00
CA ALA A 569 -4.04 8.22 2.11
C ALA A 569 -3.54 9.10 0.96
N ARG A 570 -2.32 8.87 0.49
CA ARG A 570 -1.77 9.57 -0.68
C ARG A 570 -0.53 8.86 -1.23
N SER A 571 -0.39 8.87 -2.56
CA SER A 571 0.83 8.46 -3.26
C SER A 571 1.80 9.63 -3.49
N GLY A 572 3.07 9.31 -3.77
CA GLY A 572 4.10 10.29 -4.10
C GLY A 572 3.73 11.21 -5.28
N CYS A 573 4.35 12.39 -5.34
CA CYS A 573 4.13 13.32 -6.46
C CYS A 573 4.41 12.63 -7.81
N ALA A 574 3.59 12.92 -8.81
CA ALA A 574 3.57 12.27 -10.14
C ALA A 574 3.21 10.78 -10.13
N ARG A 575 3.03 10.16 -8.95
CA ARG A 575 2.51 8.81 -8.79
C ARG A 575 1.05 8.91 -8.36
N SER A 576 0.25 7.93 -8.72
CA SER A 576 -1.16 7.87 -8.37
C SER A 576 -1.44 6.68 -7.47
N PRO A 577 -2.57 6.65 -6.76
CA PRO A 577 -3.12 5.38 -6.28
C PRO A 577 -3.16 4.37 -7.44
N VAL A 578 -2.78 3.12 -7.20
CA VAL A 578 -2.80 2.07 -8.23
C VAL A 578 -4.01 1.17 -8.00
N PRO A 579 -5.07 1.26 -8.83
CA PRO A 579 -6.15 0.28 -8.79
C PRO A 579 -5.67 -1.04 -9.41
N GLY A 580 -5.97 -2.16 -8.76
CA GLY A 580 -5.71 -3.48 -9.30
C GLY A 580 -6.12 -4.58 -8.33
N SER A 581 -6.60 -5.70 -8.88
CA SER A 581 -7.08 -6.84 -8.10
C SER A 581 -8.11 -6.46 -7.03
N GLY A 582 -9.05 -5.57 -7.37
CA GLY A 582 -10.13 -5.10 -6.50
C GLY A 582 -9.70 -4.20 -5.34
N LEU A 583 -8.44 -3.76 -5.31
CA LEU A 583 -7.86 -2.92 -4.28
C LEU A 583 -7.27 -1.65 -4.86
N ILE A 584 -6.98 -0.68 -3.98
CA ILE A 584 -6.24 0.53 -4.32
C ILE A 584 -4.96 0.56 -3.52
N LEU A 585 -3.83 0.57 -4.20
CA LEU A 585 -2.50 0.52 -3.60
C LEU A 585 -1.84 1.89 -3.56
N PHE A 586 -1.13 2.16 -2.48
CA PHE A 586 -0.40 3.39 -2.21
C PHE A 586 1.06 3.09 -1.91
N GLY A 587 1.95 3.95 -2.41
CA GLY A 587 3.38 3.92 -2.11
C GLY A 587 3.81 5.09 -1.21
N PRO A 588 5.00 5.01 -0.59
CA PRO A 588 5.49 6.00 0.37
C PRO A 588 5.72 7.37 -0.27
N HIS A 589 5.56 8.43 0.52
CA HIS A 589 5.81 9.81 0.09
C HIS A 589 6.16 10.78 1.24
N MET A 590 6.68 11.97 0.93
CA MET A 590 7.21 12.94 1.92
C MET A 590 6.38 14.24 2.09
N CYS A 591 5.13 14.28 1.62
CA CYS A 591 4.39 15.55 1.61
C CYS A 591 3.57 15.72 2.89
N HIS A 592 3.77 16.83 3.61
CA HIS A 592 3.02 17.16 4.83
C HIS A 592 1.74 17.99 4.57
N CYS A 593 1.15 17.85 3.37
CA CYS A 593 -0.05 18.61 2.99
C CYS A 593 -1.31 18.08 3.69
N VAL A 594 -1.37 16.77 3.93
CA VAL A 594 -2.49 16.08 4.58
C VAL A 594 -2.01 15.26 5.77
N THR A 595 -2.91 14.91 6.68
CA THR A 595 -2.66 13.93 7.72
C THR A 595 -2.89 12.53 7.14
N HIS A 596 -1.84 11.81 6.73
CA HIS A 596 -1.96 10.53 6.02
C HIS A 596 -1.16 9.39 6.66
N LEU A 597 -1.59 8.17 6.39
CA LEU A 597 -0.83 6.96 6.67
C LEU A 597 0.42 6.93 5.78
N ASP A 598 1.56 6.60 6.39
CA ASP A 598 2.85 6.48 5.72
C ASP A 598 3.16 5.01 5.36
N GLY A 599 4.02 4.82 4.36
CA GLY A 599 4.48 3.50 3.91
C GLY A 599 3.75 2.96 2.68
N HIS A 600 3.83 1.65 2.47
CA HIS A 600 3.06 0.93 1.46
C HIS A 600 1.77 0.43 2.08
N PHE A 601 0.64 0.59 1.41
CA PHE A 601 -0.61 0.00 1.91
C PHE A 601 -1.63 -0.18 0.80
N ALA A 602 -2.59 -1.05 1.06
CA ALA A 602 -3.74 -1.26 0.19
C ALA A 602 -5.04 -0.97 0.95
N THR A 603 -6.01 -0.42 0.22
CA THR A 603 -7.36 -0.17 0.73
C THR A 603 -8.40 -0.93 -0.08
N SER A 604 -9.52 -1.23 0.56
CA SER A 604 -10.67 -1.89 -0.05
C SER A 604 -11.91 -0.99 0.03
N SER A 605 -12.78 -1.11 -0.98
CA SER A 605 -14.13 -0.55 -1.00
C SER A 605 -15.14 -1.39 -0.20
N ARG A 606 -14.73 -2.54 0.35
CA ARG A 606 -15.59 -3.39 1.18
C ARG A 606 -15.92 -2.74 2.51
N THR A 607 -17.11 -3.02 3.03
CA THR A 607 -17.57 -2.50 4.32
C THR A 607 -17.02 -3.33 5.48
N VAL A 608 -16.88 -2.69 6.63
CA VAL A 608 -16.55 -3.37 7.87
C VAL A 608 -17.80 -4.03 8.44
N GLY A 609 -17.64 -5.19 9.09
CA GLY A 609 -18.71 -5.83 9.84
C GLY A 609 -19.24 -4.95 10.99
N LYS A 610 -20.47 -5.25 11.45
CA LYS A 610 -21.11 -4.53 12.55
C LYS A 610 -20.26 -4.55 13.83
N PRO A 611 -20.27 -3.45 14.63
CA PRO A 611 -19.62 -3.45 15.94
C PRO A 611 -20.19 -4.51 16.88
N ILE A 612 -19.34 -5.03 17.77
CA ILE A 612 -19.73 -5.90 18.88
C ILE A 612 -20.51 -5.08 19.92
N PRO A 613 -21.62 -5.59 20.49
CA PRO A 613 -22.35 -4.91 21.55
C PRO A 613 -21.50 -4.66 22.80
N ASP A 614 -21.73 -3.54 23.50
CA ASP A 614 -20.89 -3.13 24.63
C ASP A 614 -20.87 -4.16 25.78
N ALA A 615 -21.98 -4.86 26.01
CA ALA A 615 -22.08 -5.93 27.00
C ALA A 615 -21.14 -7.12 26.74
N GLN A 616 -20.64 -7.28 25.51
CA GLN A 616 -19.75 -8.37 25.09
C GLN A 616 -18.28 -7.93 24.98
N ARG A 617 -17.96 -6.65 25.25
CA ARG A 617 -16.61 -6.11 25.10
C ARG A 617 -15.68 -6.44 26.26
N ARG A 618 -16.23 -6.68 27.44
CA ARG A 618 -15.44 -7.02 28.62
C ARG A 618 -15.45 -8.52 28.85
N VAL A 619 -14.26 -9.09 29.01
CA VAL A 619 -14.06 -10.49 29.38
C VAL A 619 -13.27 -10.53 30.67
N THR A 620 -13.79 -11.26 31.65
CA THR A 620 -13.04 -11.67 32.83
C THR A 620 -12.52 -13.07 32.57
N GLU A 621 -11.21 -13.23 32.39
CA GLU A 621 -10.61 -14.56 32.23
C GLU A 621 -10.28 -15.13 33.62
N LYS A 622 -10.52 -16.44 33.80
CA LYS A 622 -9.97 -17.14 34.97
C LYS A 622 -8.46 -17.33 34.76
N PRO A 623 -7.64 -17.25 35.82
CA PRO A 623 -6.22 -17.52 35.74
C PRO A 623 -5.93 -18.82 34.98
N SER A 624 -5.34 -18.73 33.79
CA SER A 624 -4.67 -19.89 33.22
C SER A 624 -3.30 -19.96 33.92
N GLY A 625 -3.13 -20.93 34.82
CA GLY A 625 -1.89 -21.15 35.58
C GLY A 625 -0.73 -21.66 34.72
N ILE A 626 -0.56 -21.08 33.52
CA ILE A 626 0.28 -21.62 32.47
C ILE A 626 1.72 -21.18 32.69
N PRO A 627 2.70 -22.11 32.56
CA PRO A 627 4.08 -21.81 32.86
C PRO A 627 4.63 -20.66 32.02
N VAL A 628 5.43 -19.82 32.67
CA VAL A 628 6.23 -18.78 32.04
C VAL A 628 7.12 -19.43 30.97
N PRO A 629 6.98 -19.06 29.68
CA PRO A 629 7.94 -19.48 28.68
C PRO A 629 9.34 -19.01 29.09
N GLY A 630 10.35 -19.85 28.88
CA GLY A 630 11.75 -19.45 29.00
C GLY A 630 12.09 -18.24 28.11
N PRO A 631 13.32 -17.69 28.21
CA PRO A 631 13.71 -16.53 27.43
C PRO A 631 13.40 -16.71 25.94
N THR A 632 12.91 -15.64 25.31
CA THR A 632 12.48 -15.64 23.91
C THR A 632 13.65 -16.09 23.02
N ALA A 633 13.46 -17.17 22.26
CA ALA A 633 14.41 -17.55 21.23
C ALA A 633 14.55 -16.40 20.21
N THR A 634 15.77 -16.18 19.72
CA THR A 634 16.02 -15.12 18.73
C THR A 634 15.18 -15.37 17.48
N ILE A 635 14.32 -14.43 17.13
CA ILE A 635 13.53 -14.50 15.89
C ILE A 635 14.50 -14.46 14.72
N LYS A 636 14.52 -15.53 13.91
CA LYS A 636 15.35 -15.60 12.70
C LYS A 636 14.88 -14.54 11.70
N ASP A 637 15.81 -13.77 11.15
CA ASP A 637 15.52 -12.82 10.08
C ASP A 637 15.14 -13.58 8.79
N THR A 638 13.92 -13.33 8.32
CA THR A 638 13.37 -13.73 7.00
C THR A 638 12.82 -12.50 6.31
N LEU A 639 12.36 -12.62 5.06
CA LEU A 639 11.67 -11.52 4.36
C LEU A 639 10.41 -11.03 5.09
N VAL A 640 9.80 -11.89 5.91
CA VAL A 640 8.64 -11.56 6.75
C VAL A 640 9.10 -10.86 8.02
N THR A 641 10.09 -11.40 8.73
CA THR A 641 10.43 -11.00 10.11
C THR A 641 11.48 -9.89 10.23
N GLU A 642 12.32 -9.66 9.21
CA GLU A 642 13.47 -8.73 9.27
C GLU A 642 13.11 -7.28 9.65
N ASN A 643 11.86 -6.88 9.39
CA ASN A 643 11.37 -5.51 9.59
C ASN A 643 10.53 -5.33 10.87
N TRP A 644 10.33 -6.40 11.65
CA TRP A 644 9.48 -6.37 12.85
C TRP A 644 10.02 -5.51 13.99
N ARG A 645 11.34 -5.35 14.06
CA ARG A 645 12.03 -4.46 15.00
C ARG A 645 11.98 -2.98 14.62
N TRP A 646 11.47 -2.67 13.43
CA TRP A 646 11.53 -1.35 12.82
C TRP A 646 10.16 -0.70 12.62
N PHE A 647 9.14 -1.09 13.38
CA PHE A 647 7.82 -0.48 13.29
C PHE A 647 7.84 0.95 13.88
N THR A 648 7.33 1.92 13.12
CA THR A 648 7.19 3.30 13.59
C THR A 648 5.88 3.89 13.06
N PHE A 649 4.83 3.88 13.88
CA PHE A 649 3.60 4.61 13.55
C PHE A 649 3.62 5.96 14.29
N THR A 650 3.46 5.93 15.61
CA THR A 650 3.57 7.12 16.49
C THR A 650 4.66 7.03 17.54
N GLN A 651 5.24 5.84 17.74
CA GLN A 651 6.34 5.61 18.67
C GLN A 651 7.28 4.50 18.15
N PRO A 652 8.56 4.50 18.52
CA PRO A 652 9.46 3.37 18.30
C PRO A 652 8.95 2.11 19.02
N VAL A 653 9.08 0.96 18.37
CA VAL A 653 8.70 -0.35 18.89
C VAL A 653 9.96 -1.07 19.40
N ILE A 654 10.59 -0.46 20.40
CA ILE A 654 11.82 -0.97 21.04
C ILE A 654 11.44 -1.46 22.42
N ALA A 655 12.06 -2.57 22.86
CA ALA A 655 11.83 -3.08 24.20
C ALA A 655 12.16 -2.01 25.25
N LYS A 656 11.27 -1.84 26.23
CA LYS A 656 11.37 -0.80 27.25
C LYS A 656 11.21 -1.41 28.63
N THR A 657 12.08 -0.99 29.57
CA THR A 657 11.97 -1.33 30.98
C THR A 657 11.39 -0.15 31.75
N THR A 658 10.39 -0.42 32.58
CA THR A 658 9.80 0.54 33.52
C THR A 658 10.01 0.02 34.94
N GLU A 659 10.59 0.86 35.79
CA GLU A 659 10.77 0.58 37.22
C GLU A 659 9.70 1.31 38.03
N GLN A 660 8.94 0.60 38.85
CA GLN A 660 7.91 1.20 39.72
C GLN A 660 7.64 0.31 40.95
N ASP A 661 7.57 0.90 42.13
CA ASP A 661 7.27 0.21 43.40
C ASP A 661 8.11 -1.06 43.67
N GLY A 662 9.40 -1.04 43.27
CA GLY A 662 10.30 -2.18 43.41
C GLY A 662 10.09 -3.32 42.40
N TRP A 663 9.28 -3.08 41.37
CA TRP A 663 9.12 -3.95 40.22
C TRP A 663 9.79 -3.37 38.97
N SER A 664 10.49 -4.24 38.24
CA SER A 664 10.99 -4.01 36.89
C SER A 664 10.08 -4.70 35.89
N PHE A 665 9.48 -3.95 34.96
CA PHE A 665 8.67 -4.47 33.86
C PHE A 665 9.36 -4.22 32.51
N ARG A 666 9.85 -5.27 31.86
CA ARG A 666 10.38 -5.23 30.50
C ARG A 666 9.30 -5.60 29.50
N VAL A 667 8.85 -4.65 28.69
CA VAL A 667 7.91 -4.88 27.59
C VAL A 667 8.70 -5.08 26.31
N ASP A 668 8.45 -6.19 25.61
CA ASP A 668 9.00 -6.51 24.30
C ASP A 668 7.87 -6.59 23.26
N PRO A 669 7.63 -5.48 22.53
CA PRO A 669 6.52 -5.42 21.60
C PRO A 669 6.62 -6.40 20.44
N SER A 670 7.82 -6.72 19.93
CA SER A 670 7.99 -7.63 18.78
C SER A 670 7.83 -9.09 19.18
N ALA A 671 8.09 -9.42 20.44
CA ALA A 671 7.82 -10.73 21.03
C ALA A 671 6.41 -10.85 21.64
N HIS A 672 5.60 -9.79 21.60
CA HIS A 672 4.28 -9.71 22.24
C HIS A 672 4.32 -10.03 23.75
N ARG A 673 5.42 -9.65 24.42
CA ARG A 673 5.78 -10.18 25.75
C ARG A 673 6.00 -9.08 26.78
N ILE A 674 5.60 -9.34 28.03
CA ILE A 674 6.01 -8.57 29.21
C ILE A 674 6.72 -9.51 30.16
N ASP A 675 7.90 -9.12 30.64
CA ASP A 675 8.63 -9.81 31.70
C ASP A 675 8.70 -8.91 32.93
N ALA A 676 8.28 -9.42 34.09
CA ALA A 676 8.33 -8.69 35.34
C ALA A 676 9.26 -9.36 36.34
N THR A 677 10.04 -8.57 37.06
CA THR A 677 10.80 -9.00 38.24
C THR A 677 10.51 -8.06 39.39
N GLY A 678 10.01 -8.61 40.50
CA GLY A 678 9.58 -7.86 41.67
C GLY A 678 10.35 -8.23 42.94
N PRO A 679 9.87 -7.71 44.09
CA PRO A 679 10.46 -8.00 45.40
C PRO A 679 10.50 -9.51 45.69
N ASN A 680 11.47 -9.94 46.50
CA ASN A 680 11.68 -11.34 46.87
C ASN A 680 11.91 -12.30 45.67
N LYS A 681 12.52 -11.78 44.59
CA LYS A 681 12.79 -12.54 43.35
C LYS A 681 11.52 -13.13 42.71
N LYS A 682 10.35 -12.53 42.93
CA LYS A 682 9.13 -12.90 42.21
C LYS A 682 9.29 -12.51 40.75
N SER A 683 8.97 -13.41 39.83
CA SER A 683 9.04 -13.16 38.39
C SER A 683 7.89 -13.80 37.65
N TRP A 684 7.38 -13.11 36.63
CA TRP A 684 6.34 -13.63 35.75
C TRP A 684 6.53 -13.09 34.33
N SER A 685 5.91 -13.77 33.36
CA SER A 685 5.81 -13.27 32.00
C SER A 685 4.39 -13.37 31.49
N TYR A 686 4.02 -12.45 30.61
CA TYR A 686 2.72 -12.38 29.94
C TYR A 686 2.90 -12.34 28.42
N LEU A 687 2.04 -13.06 27.68
CA LEU A 687 2.02 -13.09 26.22
C LEU A 687 0.68 -12.61 25.68
N ALA A 688 0.69 -11.49 24.95
CA ALA A 688 -0.49 -10.99 24.25
C ALA A 688 -0.72 -11.68 22.90
N GLU A 689 -1.86 -11.37 22.25
CA GLU A 689 -2.20 -11.94 20.94
C GLU A 689 -1.58 -11.19 19.76
N SER A 690 -1.07 -9.99 19.99
CA SER A 690 -0.41 -9.15 19.01
C SER A 690 0.57 -8.21 19.72
N ARG A 691 1.20 -7.30 18.98
CA ARG A 691 2.18 -6.34 19.51
C ARG A 691 1.61 -5.58 20.69
N ILE A 692 2.41 -5.45 21.75
CA ILE A 692 2.04 -4.72 22.96
C ILE A 692 2.61 -3.30 22.88
N GLY A 693 1.84 -2.30 23.31
CA GLY A 693 2.34 -0.94 23.49
C GLY A 693 3.43 -0.88 24.56
N VAL A 694 4.49 -0.10 24.32
CA VAL A 694 5.60 0.06 25.29
C VAL A 694 5.22 0.83 26.56
N ASN A 695 4.07 1.51 26.55
CA ASN A 695 3.56 2.28 27.68
C ASN A 695 2.55 1.45 28.47
N ILE A 696 2.89 1.18 29.73
CA ILE A 696 2.07 0.49 30.72
C ILE A 696 1.66 1.47 31.82
N VAL A 697 0.51 1.22 32.45
CA VAL A 697 0.14 1.88 33.71
C VAL A 697 0.20 0.83 34.82
N VAL A 698 0.96 1.12 35.87
CA VAL A 698 1.08 0.25 37.05
C VAL A 698 0.39 0.91 38.23
N THR A 699 -0.57 0.21 38.82
CA THR A 699 -1.24 0.60 40.08
C THR A 699 -0.75 -0.29 41.22
N ALA A 700 -1.34 -0.14 42.42
CA ALA A 700 -1.01 -0.97 43.58
C ALA A 700 -1.25 -2.48 43.35
N ASP A 701 -2.15 -2.85 42.45
CA ASP A 701 -2.60 -4.24 42.26
C ASP A 701 -2.69 -4.65 40.78
N ARG A 702 -2.46 -3.74 39.83
CA ARG A 702 -2.59 -4.01 38.39
C ARG A 702 -1.41 -3.52 37.56
N VAL A 703 -1.20 -4.22 36.46
CA VAL A 703 -0.46 -3.72 35.29
C VAL A 703 -1.45 -3.66 34.14
N VAL A 704 -1.70 -2.46 33.61
CA VAL A 704 -2.62 -2.23 32.48
C VAL A 704 -1.83 -1.91 31.23
N VAL A 705 -2.20 -2.54 30.12
CA VAL A 705 -1.50 -2.39 28.85
C VAL A 705 -2.43 -2.48 27.64
N GLY A 706 -2.12 -1.70 26.61
CA GLY A 706 -2.79 -1.76 25.30
C GLY A 706 -2.09 -2.73 24.35
N SER A 707 -2.86 -3.43 23.54
CA SER A 707 -2.35 -4.35 22.52
C SER A 707 -2.95 -4.07 21.14
N HIS A 708 -2.15 -4.35 20.13
CA HIS A 708 -2.51 -4.26 18.72
C HIS A 708 -3.56 -5.31 18.32
N ASP A 709 -3.92 -6.24 19.22
CA ASP A 709 -5.08 -7.13 19.07
C ASP A 709 -6.43 -6.39 19.22
N GLY A 710 -6.41 -5.10 19.56
CA GLY A 710 -7.58 -4.25 19.75
C GLY A 710 -8.11 -4.22 21.18
N TRP A 711 -7.42 -4.87 22.11
CA TRP A 711 -7.79 -4.99 23.51
C TRP A 711 -6.91 -4.15 24.44
N VAL A 712 -7.50 -3.75 25.56
CA VAL A 712 -6.80 -3.32 26.77
C VAL A 712 -6.81 -4.48 27.74
N HIS A 713 -5.67 -4.77 28.36
CA HIS A 713 -5.44 -5.92 29.23
C HIS A 713 -5.10 -5.43 30.64
N GLY A 714 -5.78 -5.95 31.65
CA GLY A 714 -5.47 -5.73 33.05
C GLY A 714 -4.93 -7.01 33.68
N LEU A 715 -3.65 -6.97 34.07
CA LEU A 715 -2.94 -8.07 34.70
C LEU A 715 -2.85 -7.86 36.21
N ASP A 716 -2.89 -8.94 36.98
CA ASP A 716 -2.48 -8.91 38.37
C ASP A 716 -0.99 -8.55 38.46
N ARG A 717 -0.65 -7.53 39.25
CA ARG A 717 0.73 -7.05 39.35
C ARG A 717 1.69 -8.09 39.92
N ALA A 718 1.23 -8.92 40.86
CA ALA A 718 2.07 -9.86 41.58
C ALA A 718 2.32 -11.16 40.79
N THR A 719 1.35 -11.59 39.97
CA THR A 719 1.41 -12.87 39.27
C THR A 719 1.49 -12.76 37.75
N GLY A 720 1.21 -11.59 37.17
CA GLY A 720 1.13 -11.40 35.72
C GLY A 720 -0.10 -12.04 35.08
N THR A 721 -1.00 -12.60 35.89
CA THR A 721 -2.20 -13.27 35.43
C THR A 721 -3.18 -12.27 34.84
N LEU A 722 -3.77 -12.60 33.70
CA LEU A 722 -4.84 -11.80 33.11
C LEU A 722 -6.09 -11.82 34.00
N VAL A 723 -6.52 -10.64 34.47
CA VAL A 723 -7.72 -10.47 35.31
C VAL A 723 -8.91 -10.06 34.46
N TRP A 724 -8.70 -9.08 33.56
CA TRP A 724 -9.74 -8.58 32.68
C TRP A 724 -9.15 -8.16 31.33
N LYS A 725 -9.97 -8.21 30.28
CA LYS A 725 -9.73 -7.53 29.01
C LYS A 725 -10.95 -6.73 28.58
N TYR A 726 -10.70 -5.59 27.94
CA TYR A 726 -11.73 -4.78 27.31
C TYR A 726 -11.44 -4.56 25.82
N LEU A 727 -12.35 -4.99 24.96
CA LEU A 727 -12.25 -4.84 23.51
C LEU A 727 -12.62 -3.40 23.13
N LEU A 728 -11.60 -2.55 23.02
CA LEU A 728 -11.77 -1.16 22.62
C LEU A 728 -12.06 -1.05 21.12
N ALA A 729 -11.51 -1.95 20.30
CA ALA A 729 -11.85 -2.07 18.89
C ALA A 729 -13.36 -2.31 18.70
N PRO A 730 -14.03 -1.69 17.71
CA PRO A 730 -15.46 -1.87 17.52
C PRO A 730 -15.83 -3.32 17.17
N SER A 731 -14.99 -4.07 16.45
CA SER A 731 -15.19 -5.50 16.13
C SER A 731 -13.87 -6.26 15.97
N HIS A 732 -13.93 -7.60 15.91
CA HIS A 732 -12.77 -8.43 15.55
C HIS A 732 -12.51 -8.37 14.05
N ARG A 733 -11.42 -7.72 13.65
CA ARG A 733 -10.94 -7.69 12.26
C ARG A 733 -9.43 -7.58 12.21
N LEU A 734 -8.77 -8.69 11.93
CA LEU A 734 -7.34 -8.80 11.73
C LEU A 734 -6.97 -8.45 10.29
N ILE A 735 -5.90 -7.68 10.14
CA ILE A 735 -5.19 -7.39 8.89
C ILE A 735 -3.73 -7.74 9.07
N VAL A 736 -2.98 -7.75 7.96
CA VAL A 736 -1.52 -7.77 8.03
C VAL A 736 -1.00 -6.34 8.09
N ALA A 737 -0.24 -6.02 9.14
CA ALA A 737 0.46 -4.77 9.31
C ALA A 737 1.93 -4.99 9.66
N ASN A 738 2.82 -4.55 8.77
CA ASN A 738 4.26 -4.72 8.91
C ASN A 738 4.60 -6.18 9.15
N ASN A 739 4.07 -7.03 8.25
CA ASN A 739 4.26 -8.47 8.25
C ASN A 739 3.83 -9.18 9.55
N MET A 740 2.86 -8.63 10.30
CA MET A 740 2.26 -9.27 11.46
C MET A 740 0.74 -9.15 11.43
N LEU A 741 0.03 -10.08 12.06
CA LEU A 741 -1.40 -9.95 12.30
C LEU A 741 -1.68 -8.92 13.41
N THR A 742 -2.55 -7.97 13.10
CA THR A 742 -3.00 -6.92 14.01
C THR A 742 -4.49 -6.68 13.81
N SER A 743 -5.17 -6.20 14.84
CA SER A 743 -6.46 -5.55 14.68
C SER A 743 -6.33 -4.36 13.73
N THR A 744 -7.37 -4.13 12.93
CA THR A 744 -7.52 -2.91 12.14
C THR A 744 -7.63 -1.67 13.04
N TRP A 745 -8.06 -1.86 14.30
CA TRP A 745 -8.02 -0.86 15.35
C TRP A 745 -7.02 -1.26 16.43
N PRO A 746 -5.72 -1.09 16.20
CA PRO A 746 -4.73 -1.41 17.21
C PRO A 746 -4.86 -0.45 18.40
N VAL A 747 -4.63 -0.96 19.62
CA VAL A 747 -4.42 -0.13 20.81
C VAL A 747 -2.92 0.06 20.99
N PHE A 748 -2.42 1.27 20.71
CA PHE A 748 -0.98 1.56 20.73
C PHE A 748 -0.38 1.64 22.14
N GLY A 749 -1.20 1.87 23.16
CA GLY A 749 -0.77 1.97 24.56
C GLY A 749 -1.85 2.58 25.44
N VAL A 750 -1.49 2.80 26.70
CA VAL A 750 -2.35 3.40 27.73
C VAL A 750 -1.62 4.55 28.45
N ALA A 751 -2.38 5.45 29.05
CA ALA A 751 -1.89 6.52 29.91
C ALA A 751 -2.65 6.57 31.23
N ASP A 752 -1.97 6.97 32.30
CA ASP A 752 -2.58 7.20 33.61
C ASP A 752 -3.37 8.52 33.59
N MET A 753 -4.60 8.49 34.09
CA MET A 753 -5.46 9.68 34.28
C MET A 753 -5.54 10.11 35.75
N GLY A 754 -4.86 9.40 36.66
CA GLY A 754 -5.03 9.55 38.10
C GLY A 754 -6.29 8.85 38.61
N ASN A 755 -6.43 8.80 39.95
CA ASN A 755 -7.60 8.22 40.64
C ASN A 755 -7.93 6.76 40.24
N GLY A 756 -6.92 5.99 39.84
CA GLY A 756 -7.08 4.59 39.40
C GLY A 756 -7.74 4.45 38.02
N MET A 757 -7.76 5.51 37.22
CA MET A 757 -8.29 5.53 35.86
C MET A 757 -7.16 5.51 34.83
N VAL A 758 -7.38 4.82 33.72
CA VAL A 758 -6.48 4.79 32.57
C VAL A 758 -7.22 5.21 31.31
N VAL A 759 -6.53 5.89 30.40
CA VAL A 759 -7.04 6.20 29.06
C VAL A 759 -6.36 5.34 28.01
N ALA A 760 -7.14 4.86 27.04
CA ALA A 760 -6.67 4.08 25.90
C ALA A 760 -7.34 4.57 24.60
N SER A 761 -6.66 4.38 23.46
CA SER A 761 -7.23 4.66 22.13
C SER A 761 -7.02 3.50 21.16
N ALA A 762 -8.03 3.20 20.33
CA ALA A 762 -8.00 2.17 19.29
C ALA A 762 -8.38 2.74 17.92
N GLY A 763 -7.64 2.38 16.87
CA GLY A 763 -7.85 2.86 15.50
C GLY A 763 -6.56 3.35 14.86
N LEU A 764 -6.63 3.72 13.59
CA LEU A 764 -5.48 4.26 12.85
C LEU A 764 -5.68 5.74 12.48
N HIS A 765 -6.86 6.11 11.97
CA HIS A 765 -7.15 7.46 11.48
C HIS A 765 -8.64 7.78 11.66
N ALA A 766 -8.99 9.05 11.88
CA ALA A 766 -10.38 9.45 12.12
C ALA A 766 -11.34 9.24 10.91
N GLU A 767 -10.81 9.10 9.70
CA GLU A 767 -11.59 8.84 8.47
C GLU A 767 -11.73 7.35 8.12
N HIS A 768 -11.06 6.46 8.84
CA HIS A 768 -11.01 5.04 8.51
C HIS A 768 -11.74 4.18 9.54
N GLU A 769 -12.46 3.16 9.06
CA GLU A 769 -13.09 2.11 9.87
C GLU A 769 -13.95 2.60 11.06
N GLY A 770 -14.67 3.72 10.89
CA GLY A 770 -15.50 4.29 11.95
C GLY A 770 -14.73 5.14 12.98
N GLY A 771 -13.47 5.47 12.72
CA GLY A 771 -12.68 6.44 13.47
C GLY A 771 -11.83 5.86 14.58
N ILE A 772 -11.39 6.73 15.48
CA ILE A 772 -10.52 6.40 16.62
C ILE A 772 -11.38 6.36 17.88
N ARG A 773 -11.49 5.18 18.50
CA ARG A 773 -12.20 5.02 19.79
C ARG A 773 -11.27 5.38 20.93
N VAL A 774 -11.73 6.17 21.88
CA VAL A 774 -10.98 6.59 23.06
C VAL A 774 -11.83 6.33 24.29
N ALA A 775 -11.30 5.63 25.29
CA ALA A 775 -12.04 5.29 26.49
C ALA A 775 -11.21 5.53 27.76
N ALA A 776 -11.89 5.97 28.81
CA ALA A 776 -11.39 5.87 30.18
C ALA A 776 -11.90 4.60 30.84
N LEU A 777 -10.99 3.85 31.43
CA LEU A 777 -11.23 2.56 32.07
C LEU A 777 -10.71 2.61 33.51
N ARG A 778 -11.43 1.98 34.44
CA ARG A 778 -10.93 1.76 35.79
C ARG A 778 -9.88 0.65 35.76
N ALA A 779 -8.69 0.92 36.30
CA ALA A 779 -7.57 -0.03 36.24
C ALA A 779 -7.88 -1.36 36.96
N SER A 780 -8.65 -1.31 38.05
CA SER A 780 -8.92 -2.48 38.91
C SER A 780 -9.72 -3.59 38.21
N ASP A 781 -10.66 -3.22 37.33
CA ASP A 781 -11.69 -4.13 36.80
C ASP A 781 -12.07 -3.89 35.31
N GLY A 782 -11.45 -2.90 34.67
CA GLY A 782 -11.71 -2.56 33.26
C GLY A 782 -13.10 -1.97 33.00
N ASN A 783 -13.82 -1.50 34.02
CA ASN A 783 -15.09 -0.79 33.83
C ASN A 783 -14.85 0.52 33.06
N VAL A 784 -15.68 0.76 32.05
CA VAL A 784 -15.66 1.99 31.25
C VAL A 784 -16.38 3.09 32.02
N ASP A 785 -15.71 4.24 32.18
CA ASP A 785 -16.35 5.45 32.70
C ASP A 785 -16.97 6.27 31.57
N TRP A 786 -16.21 6.48 30.50
CA TRP A 786 -16.71 7.07 29.26
C TRP A 786 -15.98 6.48 28.05
N LEU A 787 -16.64 6.59 26.91
CA LEU A 787 -16.15 6.18 25.60
C LEU A 787 -16.54 7.27 24.59
N LYS A 788 -15.58 7.67 23.75
CA LYS A 788 -15.79 8.59 22.63
C LYS A 788 -15.22 8.01 21.34
N THR A 789 -15.77 8.41 20.20
CA THR A 789 -15.30 8.05 18.87
C THR A 789 -14.96 9.30 18.07
N LEU A 790 -13.67 9.47 17.80
CA LEU A 790 -13.13 10.56 17.01
C LEU A 790 -13.28 10.23 15.53
N THR A 791 -14.18 10.94 14.85
CA THR A 791 -14.50 10.70 13.44
C THR A 791 -14.34 11.96 12.62
N LYS A 792 -14.01 11.75 11.34
CA LYS A 792 -14.06 12.75 10.30
C LYS A 792 -14.65 12.09 9.05
N PRO A 793 -15.76 12.57 8.50
CA PRO A 793 -16.25 12.08 7.22
C PRO A 793 -15.31 12.56 6.09
N PRO A 794 -15.22 11.82 4.96
CA PRO A 794 -14.49 12.28 3.80
C PRO A 794 -15.10 13.58 3.27
N SER A 795 -14.27 14.45 2.69
CA SER A 795 -14.72 15.76 2.21
C SER A 795 -15.56 15.59 0.93
N PRO A 796 -16.79 16.13 0.87
CA PRO A 796 -17.59 16.10 -0.35
C PRO A 796 -17.00 17.02 -1.43
N ILE A 797 -17.13 16.61 -2.68
CA ILE A 797 -16.75 17.40 -3.86
C ILE A 797 -17.98 17.56 -4.75
N ALA A 798 -18.35 18.82 -4.99
CA ALA A 798 -19.43 19.17 -5.90
C ALA A 798 -18.91 19.36 -7.34
N ALA A 799 -19.81 19.22 -8.31
CA ALA A 799 -19.54 19.60 -9.69
C ALA A 799 -19.48 21.13 -9.83
N GLY A 800 -18.74 21.62 -10.83
CA GLY A 800 -18.73 23.04 -11.22
C GLY A 800 -17.57 23.88 -10.66
N LYS A 801 -17.79 25.20 -10.60
CA LYS A 801 -16.78 26.23 -10.26
C LYS A 801 -16.92 26.71 -8.81
N GLY A 802 -15.84 26.71 -8.03
CA GLY A 802 -15.79 27.35 -6.71
C GLY A 802 -14.84 26.66 -5.73
N PRO A 803 -14.53 27.31 -4.58
CA PRO A 803 -13.78 26.67 -3.51
C PRO A 803 -14.62 25.57 -2.86
N HIS A 804 -14.17 24.32 -2.97
CA HIS A 804 -14.73 23.21 -2.21
C HIS A 804 -14.18 23.27 -0.79
N GLY A 805 -15.03 23.23 0.24
CA GLY A 805 -14.66 23.31 1.66
C GLY A 805 -13.94 22.06 2.17
N ILE A 806 -12.80 21.72 1.57
CA ILE A 806 -12.06 20.49 1.81
C ILE A 806 -11.22 20.63 3.07
N VAL A 807 -11.30 19.62 3.92
CA VAL A 807 -10.50 19.54 5.14
C VAL A 807 -9.41 18.51 4.92
N ASP A 808 -8.18 18.99 4.70
CA ASP A 808 -7.03 18.16 4.34
C ASP A 808 -6.29 17.57 5.56
N ARG A 809 -6.57 18.07 6.77
CA ARG A 809 -5.88 17.63 8.00
C ARG A 809 -6.84 16.96 8.96
N SER A 810 -6.31 16.04 9.74
CA SER A 810 -7.01 15.27 10.77
C SER A 810 -5.99 14.82 11.82
N VAL A 811 -6.28 13.75 12.55
CA VAL A 811 -5.40 13.10 13.52
C VAL A 811 -5.19 11.63 13.17
N ILE A 812 -3.93 11.19 13.25
CA ILE A 812 -3.54 9.78 13.27
C ILE A 812 -3.47 9.32 14.72
N ASN A 813 -3.99 8.12 15.00
CA ASN A 813 -3.99 7.58 16.36
C ASN A 813 -2.58 7.31 16.88
N GLY A 814 -2.37 7.50 18.18
CA GLY A 814 -1.15 7.19 18.90
C GLY A 814 -1.44 6.87 20.35
N VAL A 815 -0.40 6.76 21.19
CA VAL A 815 -0.62 6.57 22.63
C VAL A 815 -1.23 7.86 23.20
N PRO A 816 -2.37 7.78 23.90
CA PRO A 816 -2.94 8.96 24.54
C PRO A 816 -2.04 9.44 25.67
N SER A 817 -2.14 10.72 26.01
CA SER A 817 -1.59 11.31 27.24
C SER A 817 -2.68 12.07 27.96
N PHE A 818 -2.52 12.25 29.27
CA PHE A 818 -3.42 13.06 30.08
C PHE A 818 -2.64 14.20 30.73
N VAL A 819 -2.90 15.43 30.27
CA VAL A 819 -2.16 16.63 30.67
C VAL A 819 -3.15 17.76 30.89
N ASP A 820 -3.03 18.49 32.00
CA ASP A 820 -3.90 19.62 32.34
C ASP A 820 -5.40 19.29 32.30
N GLY A 821 -5.77 18.10 32.79
CA GLY A 821 -7.15 17.63 32.82
C GLY A 821 -7.73 17.22 31.47
N LYS A 822 -6.90 17.12 30.41
CA LYS A 822 -7.35 16.82 29.05
C LYS A 822 -6.65 15.60 28.49
N VAL A 823 -7.41 14.85 27.69
CA VAL A 823 -6.88 13.76 26.88
C VAL A 823 -6.27 14.37 25.62
N ARG A 824 -5.03 14.00 25.33
CA ARG A 824 -4.29 14.42 24.14
C ARG A 824 -3.82 13.22 23.35
N ILE A 825 -4.12 13.21 22.06
CA ILE A 825 -3.56 12.27 21.09
C ILE A 825 -2.77 13.11 20.08
N GLU A 826 -1.46 12.90 20.07
CA GLU A 826 -0.52 13.50 19.13
C GLU A 826 0.58 12.49 18.81
N SER A 827 1.30 12.72 17.73
CA SER A 827 2.43 11.88 17.34
C SER A 827 3.75 12.62 17.44
N VAL A 828 4.85 11.86 17.50
CA VAL A 828 6.22 12.39 17.49
C VAL A 828 6.54 13.23 16.24
N GLU A 829 5.81 13.07 15.13
CA GLU A 829 5.98 13.88 13.93
C GLU A 829 4.82 14.85 13.72
N LYS A 830 5.17 16.12 13.48
CA LYS A 830 4.23 17.25 13.43
C LYS A 830 3.14 17.11 12.35
N HIS A 831 3.34 16.34 11.28
CA HIS A 831 2.35 16.20 10.20
C HIS A 831 1.24 15.19 10.48
N MET A 832 1.35 14.39 11.54
CA MET A 832 0.33 13.40 11.90
C MET A 832 -0.88 13.99 12.64
N GLY A 833 -0.86 15.29 12.88
CA GLY A 833 -1.94 16.01 13.54
C GLY A 833 -1.98 15.82 15.05
N ARG A 834 -2.91 16.53 15.69
CA ARG A 834 -3.16 16.52 17.13
C ARG A 834 -4.63 16.75 17.40
N VAL A 835 -5.15 16.08 18.42
CA VAL A 835 -6.45 16.36 19.02
C VAL A 835 -6.31 16.43 20.54
N GLU A 836 -7.04 17.35 21.16
CA GLU A 836 -7.09 17.51 22.61
C GLU A 836 -8.52 17.89 23.03
N PHE A 837 -9.00 17.22 24.07
CA PHE A 837 -10.35 17.40 24.59
C PHE A 837 -10.43 17.08 26.08
N ALA A 838 -11.38 17.70 26.78
CA ALA A 838 -11.68 17.36 28.17
C ALA A 838 -12.55 16.09 28.23
N PRO A 839 -12.45 15.26 29.29
CA PRO A 839 -13.28 14.05 29.43
C PRO A 839 -14.79 14.29 29.27
N ASP A 840 -15.28 15.44 29.73
CA ASP A 840 -16.69 15.86 29.68
C ASP A 840 -17.08 16.58 28.38
N GLU A 841 -16.12 16.87 27.48
CA GLU A 841 -16.41 17.52 26.21
C GLU A 841 -17.28 16.64 25.30
N ASP A 842 -18.33 17.22 24.71
CA ASP A 842 -19.24 16.51 23.81
C ASP A 842 -18.54 15.94 22.56
N GLU A 843 -18.87 14.70 22.20
CA GLU A 843 -18.24 14.00 21.06
C GLU A 843 -18.52 14.72 19.73
N ALA A 844 -19.73 15.24 19.53
CA ALA A 844 -20.08 15.93 18.29
C ALA A 844 -19.30 17.26 18.17
N ALA A 845 -19.04 17.95 19.27
CA ALA A 845 -18.17 19.12 19.30
C ALA A 845 -16.73 18.79 18.89
N ILE A 846 -16.17 17.68 19.39
CA ILE A 846 -14.83 17.21 19.02
C ILE A 846 -14.77 16.85 17.53
N ASN A 847 -15.74 16.08 17.04
CA ASN A 847 -15.80 15.65 15.63
C ASN A 847 -16.03 16.82 14.66
N LYS A 848 -16.80 17.83 15.09
CA LYS A 848 -16.95 19.08 14.33
C LYS A 848 -15.63 19.83 14.21
N ARG A 849 -14.79 19.85 15.26
CA ARG A 849 -13.44 20.45 15.20
C ARG A 849 -12.53 19.70 14.22
N LEU A 850 -12.56 18.36 14.23
CA LEU A 850 -11.79 17.53 13.28
C LEU A 850 -12.26 17.71 11.82
N SER A 851 -13.53 18.01 11.63
CA SER A 851 -14.17 18.21 10.32
C SER A 851 -14.19 19.67 9.87
N SER A 852 -13.48 20.56 10.58
CA SER A 852 -13.37 21.97 10.21
C SER A 852 -11.97 22.26 9.66
N PRO A 853 -11.84 23.14 8.64
CA PRO A 853 -10.52 23.60 8.20
C PRO A 853 -9.77 24.19 9.39
N ALA A 854 -8.54 23.75 9.64
CA ALA A 854 -7.72 24.39 10.65
C ALA A 854 -7.59 25.88 10.29
N LYS A 855 -7.93 26.80 11.20
CA LYS A 855 -7.44 28.19 11.10
C LYS A 855 -5.93 28.06 11.00
N LEU A 856 -5.35 28.43 9.84
CA LEU A 856 -3.93 28.24 9.54
C LEU A 856 -3.06 28.62 10.74
N LEU A 857 -2.54 27.62 11.45
CA LEU A 857 -1.29 27.75 12.21
C LEU A 857 -0.14 27.55 11.21
N LEU A 858 -0.10 28.40 10.17
CA LEU A 858 1.21 28.74 9.64
C LEU A 858 1.84 29.64 10.71
N PRO A 859 3.10 29.42 11.10
CA PRO A 859 3.85 30.49 11.76
C PRO A 859 3.68 31.74 10.90
N LYS A 860 3.19 32.83 11.49
CA LYS A 860 3.43 34.15 10.90
C LYS A 860 4.95 34.34 10.97
N GLY A 861 5.61 34.30 9.82
CA GLY A 861 7.06 34.43 9.70
C GLY A 861 7.54 33.90 8.37
#